data_AF-A0A940F1T6-F1
#
_entry.id   AF-A0A940F1T6-F1
#
_cell.length_a   1.000
_cell.length_b   1.000
_cell.length_c   1.000
_cell.angle_alpha   90.00
_cell.angle_beta   90.00
_cell.angle_gamma   90.00
#
_symmetry.space_group_name_H-M   'P 1'
#
loop_
_entity.id
_entity.type
_entity.pdbx_description
1 polymer ?
#
loop_
_entity_poly.entity_id
_entity_poly.type
_entity_poly.pdbx_seq_one_letter_code
_entity_poly.pdbx_strand_id
1 'polypeptide(L)'
;MKVSSPRTSRSARRRMVAGAGALALGAGVLVTGVLAPAAQAAGAVTIKDLVLGVGANETQRYVTWYASAGTDSTVQLEKTAELNAGAFDEDVMSYPATVTATTGTSGGDIARSPYRGSALLDTLEANTSYTYQVLASDGSTSSTYTFKTGAFGLGSGFEFAAFGDPQIGADSNNNSQSTSADLREDAAGWADTLSVLQADAGDDALPLELLTSTGDQIETANVESQWDAWFTPDQLRTLPYAAAIGNHDSSDLGYKYHFSLPNNDTTTANLQTTAGGDYWYVYKGVLFVVINSNAQSSVKDPAHMAFVTQAVKANPGAKWRVVSYHHALYSPASHANDGDAVARRQPYTQAFSELGINLVLQGHDHSYSRSYVLQNKGAGADRQNAAEAQAANNVLEGPGGVIYVTTNSASGSKYYNLTEPIAGTSDATHGGKYPAGTMPNAPTAGGTHTLHWANSVENQDYVRTYLKVAVTADKLAVTNVVAGVCDYPNKYTTQHVGQWCGATQTTTTLADKNGNGTFDRNKPSSGAPATPSNADADKYTTTTGVAPVGTAQDTVNITKWDGTQGDGQLLALDVPPSNPGELGWFINGGNHLVNLGTANRHGNYFTATGTVDPLSITDSRTFGDTSWSLNAQVSDLKDGSATLAAKYVGWVPKIVVAGGGANAGAAVANGYSGGTGLRTSRTLATAGNGHAPGTAQVGADLNLKFPVSVSGDAAHNFWGEITYTLL
;
A
#
# COMPACT_ATOMS: atom_id res chain seq x y z
N MET A 1 58.76 -24.73 -16.48
CA MET A 1 60.22 -24.89 -16.27
C MET A 1 60.45 -25.41 -14.85
N LYS A 2 61.22 -26.49 -14.77
CA LYS A 2 61.97 -27.12 -13.66
C LYS A 2 61.80 -26.60 -12.20
N VAL A 3 61.41 -27.48 -11.25
CA VAL A 3 62.26 -28.21 -10.23
C VAL A 3 62.37 -27.36 -8.94
N SER A 4 62.22 -27.82 -7.68
CA SER A 4 62.55 -29.06 -6.95
C SER A 4 61.93 -29.05 -5.54
N SER A 5 61.52 -30.21 -5.01
CA SER A 5 61.53 -30.54 -3.56
C SER A 5 62.96 -30.98 -3.14
N PRO A 6 63.37 -31.10 -1.85
CA PRO A 6 62.83 -32.15 -0.94
C PRO A 6 62.94 -31.94 0.62
N ARG A 7 62.19 -32.78 1.38
CA ARG A 7 62.51 -33.56 2.63
C ARG A 7 63.17 -32.84 3.85
N THR A 8 62.98 -33.16 5.15
CA THR A 8 62.44 -34.31 5.92
C THR A 8 62.41 -33.98 7.43
N SER A 9 61.43 -34.57 8.15
CA SER A 9 61.38 -35.06 9.55
C SER A 9 62.44 -34.68 10.62
N ARG A 10 62.01 -34.40 11.86
CA ARG A 10 62.00 -35.36 12.99
C ARG A 10 61.52 -34.75 14.32
N SER A 11 60.77 -35.57 15.05
CA SER A 11 60.33 -35.44 16.44
C SER A 11 61.44 -35.74 17.47
N ALA A 12 61.40 -35.11 18.66
CA ALA A 12 61.77 -35.76 19.93
C ALA A 12 61.24 -35.00 21.16
N ARG A 13 60.74 -35.75 22.14
CA ARG A 13 60.17 -35.34 23.44
C ARG A 13 61.20 -35.51 24.58
N ARG A 14 61.02 -34.69 25.65
CA ARG A 14 61.27 -34.96 27.11
C ARG A 14 62.75 -35.11 27.55
N ARG A 15 63.22 -34.75 28.78
CA ARG A 15 62.62 -34.47 30.11
C ARG A 15 63.68 -33.86 31.06
N MET A 16 63.23 -33.06 32.05
CA MET A 16 63.68 -32.88 33.46
C MET A 16 65.15 -32.61 33.83
N VAL A 17 65.38 -31.67 34.76
CA VAL A 17 65.99 -31.89 36.10
C VAL A 17 65.58 -30.75 37.06
N ALA A 18 65.34 -31.12 38.32
CA ALA A 18 64.98 -30.27 39.47
C ALA A 18 66.22 -29.72 40.20
N GLY A 19 66.07 -28.63 40.94
CA GLY A 19 67.05 -28.14 41.91
C GLY A 19 66.37 -27.37 43.04
N ALA A 20 66.47 -27.90 44.26
CA ALA A 20 66.02 -27.26 45.49
C ALA A 20 67.21 -26.59 46.20
N GLY A 21 66.96 -25.46 46.86
CA GLY A 21 67.92 -24.80 47.75
C GLY A 21 67.25 -23.70 48.56
N ALA A 22 67.07 -23.93 49.86
CA ALA A 22 66.58 -22.96 50.83
C ALA A 22 67.75 -22.46 51.68
N LEU A 23 67.85 -21.14 51.91
CA LEU A 23 68.47 -20.56 53.11
C LEU A 23 68.02 -19.11 53.28
N ALA A 24 67.59 -18.81 54.51
CA ALA A 24 66.99 -17.56 54.96
C ALA A 24 68.04 -16.49 55.31
N LEU A 25 67.68 -15.21 55.20
CA LEU A 25 67.88 -14.14 56.21
C LEU A 25 67.45 -12.79 55.61
N GLY A 26 66.68 -12.03 56.39
CA GLY A 26 65.87 -10.91 55.92
C GLY A 26 66.61 -9.59 55.66
N ALA A 27 65.93 -8.73 54.92
CA ALA A 27 66.06 -7.28 54.98
C ALA A 27 64.78 -6.68 54.37
N GLY A 28 64.18 -5.72 55.06
CA GLY A 28 62.93 -5.08 54.64
C GLY A 28 63.06 -4.41 53.28
N VAL A 29 62.10 -4.68 52.41
CA VAL A 29 61.83 -3.87 51.22
C VAL A 29 60.39 -3.41 51.35
N LEU A 30 60.23 -2.09 51.48
CA LEU A 30 58.99 -1.39 51.22
C LEU A 30 58.53 -1.74 49.80
N VAL A 31 57.62 -2.70 49.67
CA VAL A 31 56.85 -2.87 48.45
C VAL A 31 55.82 -1.75 48.47
N THR A 32 56.10 -0.68 47.73
CA THR A 32 55.06 0.18 47.18
C THR A 32 54.18 -0.72 46.33
N GLY A 33 53.09 -1.20 46.93
CA GLY A 33 52.03 -1.88 46.20
C GLY A 33 51.43 -0.86 45.25
N VAL A 34 51.91 -0.83 44.01
CA VAL A 34 51.06 -0.40 42.91
C VAL A 34 50.00 -1.49 42.86
N LEU A 35 48.87 -1.23 43.53
CA LEU A 35 47.63 -1.90 43.24
C LEU A 35 47.42 -1.67 41.74
N ALA A 36 47.74 -2.69 40.93
CA ALA A 36 47.09 -2.79 39.63
C ALA A 36 45.59 -2.66 39.93
N PRO A 37 44.85 -1.77 39.23
CA PRO A 37 43.41 -1.73 39.39
C PRO A 37 42.94 -3.16 39.22
N ALA A 38 42.19 -3.69 40.19
CA ALA A 38 41.44 -4.91 39.95
C ALA A 38 40.72 -4.69 38.63
N ALA A 39 40.97 -5.54 37.63
CA ALA A 39 40.22 -5.50 36.39
C ALA A 39 38.74 -5.56 36.81
N GLN A 40 38.04 -4.43 36.72
CA GLN A 40 36.60 -4.42 36.84
C GLN A 40 36.14 -5.46 35.83
N ALA A 41 35.39 -6.47 36.28
CA ALA A 41 34.65 -7.33 35.36
C ALA A 41 33.92 -6.38 34.41
N ALA A 42 34.20 -6.47 33.11
CA ALA A 42 33.45 -5.71 32.13
C ALA A 42 31.97 -6.03 32.38
N GLY A 43 31.14 -4.99 32.50
CA GLY A 43 29.70 -5.20 32.71
C GLY A 43 29.13 -6.05 31.58
N ALA A 44 28.06 -6.80 31.88
CA ALA A 44 27.36 -7.60 30.88
C ALA A 44 26.98 -6.74 29.66
N VAL A 45 27.17 -7.28 28.45
CA VAL A 45 26.81 -6.60 27.21
C VAL A 45 25.30 -6.33 27.20
N THR A 46 24.92 -5.07 27.04
CA THR A 46 23.53 -4.68 26.81
C THR A 46 23.25 -4.72 25.31
N ILE A 47 22.15 -5.38 24.93
CA ILE A 47 21.68 -5.51 23.54
C ILE A 47 20.33 -4.79 23.43
N LYS A 48 20.19 -3.85 22.50
CA LYS A 48 18.97 -3.05 22.29
C LYS A 48 18.71 -2.77 20.81
N ASP A 49 17.56 -2.14 20.52
CA ASP A 49 17.16 -1.67 19.18
C ASP A 49 17.20 -2.78 18.12
N LEU A 50 16.72 -3.97 18.49
CA LEU A 50 16.61 -5.07 17.55
C LEU A 50 15.57 -4.74 16.48
N VAL A 51 15.90 -4.95 15.21
CA VAL A 51 14.94 -4.97 14.09
C VAL A 51 15.13 -6.21 13.26
N LEU A 52 14.01 -6.81 12.85
CA LEU A 52 13.96 -7.83 11.83
C LEU A 52 13.85 -7.11 10.48
N GLY A 53 14.89 -7.20 9.64
CA GLY A 53 14.93 -6.62 8.31
C GLY A 53 14.61 -7.62 7.20
N VAL A 54 14.21 -7.11 6.04
CA VAL A 54 14.06 -7.93 4.82
C VAL A 54 15.40 -8.55 4.40
N GLY A 55 15.38 -9.82 3.98
CA GLY A 55 16.50 -10.42 3.24
C GLY A 55 16.36 -10.23 1.73
N ALA A 56 17.23 -10.85 0.93
CA ALA A 56 17.14 -10.73 -0.54
C ALA A 56 15.87 -11.39 -1.11
N ASN A 57 15.31 -12.37 -0.37
CA ASN A 57 14.04 -13.03 -0.67
C ASN A 57 13.36 -13.61 0.59
N GLU A 58 12.22 -14.29 0.41
CA GLU A 58 11.39 -14.80 1.51
C GLU A 58 12.11 -15.78 2.44
N THR A 59 13.16 -16.45 1.96
CA THR A 59 13.98 -17.40 2.73
C THR A 59 15.00 -16.73 3.64
N GLN A 60 15.08 -15.40 3.64
CA GLN A 60 16.11 -14.64 4.33
C GLN A 60 15.54 -13.50 5.17
N ARG A 61 16.20 -13.21 6.31
CA ARG A 61 15.91 -12.05 7.17
C ARG A 61 17.21 -11.50 7.73
N TYR A 62 17.32 -10.18 7.87
CA TYR A 62 18.38 -9.60 8.69
C TYR A 62 17.91 -9.45 10.13
N VAL A 63 18.79 -9.65 11.08
CA VAL A 63 18.63 -9.16 12.46
C VAL A 63 19.73 -8.14 12.71
N THR A 64 19.34 -6.91 13.03
CA THR A 64 20.26 -5.80 13.35
C THR A 64 19.99 -5.32 14.76
N TRP A 65 21.03 -4.92 15.50
CA TRP A 65 20.91 -4.41 16.86
C TRP A 65 22.08 -3.49 17.24
N TYR A 66 21.92 -2.80 18.36
CA TYR A 66 23.01 -2.15 19.07
C TYR A 66 23.48 -2.92 20.29
N ALA A 67 24.78 -2.82 20.56
CA ALA A 67 25.47 -3.43 21.68
C ALA A 67 26.35 -2.42 22.43
N SER A 68 26.44 -2.57 23.76
CA SER A 68 27.30 -1.73 24.60
C SER A 68 28.80 -2.04 24.48
N ALA A 69 29.17 -3.18 23.88
CA ALA A 69 30.56 -3.56 23.63
C ALA A 69 30.71 -4.35 22.33
N GLY A 70 31.92 -4.33 21.75
CA GLY A 70 32.27 -5.02 20.50
C GLY A 70 32.55 -6.50 20.70
N THR A 71 31.66 -7.17 21.43
CA THR A 71 31.78 -8.59 21.79
C THR A 71 31.26 -9.45 20.63
N ASP A 72 32.00 -10.49 20.26
CA ASP A 72 31.55 -11.47 19.26
C ASP A 72 30.16 -11.98 19.63
N SER A 73 29.26 -12.03 18.66
CA SER A 73 27.86 -12.35 18.87
C SER A 73 27.32 -13.26 17.77
N THR A 74 26.25 -13.99 18.09
CA THR A 74 25.50 -14.82 17.15
C THR A 74 24.01 -14.54 17.30
N VAL A 75 23.22 -14.88 16.28
CA VAL A 75 21.76 -15.00 16.45
C VAL A 75 21.43 -16.48 16.52
N GLN A 76 20.84 -16.88 17.64
CA GLN A 76 20.25 -18.20 17.82
C GLN A 76 18.85 -18.19 17.22
N LEU A 77 18.53 -19.19 16.40
CA LEU A 77 17.26 -19.34 15.70
C LEU A 77 16.80 -20.79 15.79
N GLU A 78 15.55 -20.99 16.17
CA GLU A 78 14.95 -22.31 16.27
C GLU A 78 13.50 -22.28 15.79
N LYS A 79 12.99 -23.39 15.28
CA LYS A 79 11.55 -23.49 15.01
C LYS A 79 10.83 -23.41 16.35
N THR A 80 9.84 -22.54 16.45
CA THR A 80 9.12 -22.32 17.73
C THR A 80 8.49 -23.60 18.28
N ALA A 81 8.11 -24.54 17.40
CA ALA A 81 7.56 -25.84 17.78
C ALA A 81 8.59 -26.82 18.37
N GLU A 82 9.88 -26.56 18.22
CA GLU A 82 10.99 -27.40 18.71
C GLU A 82 11.48 -26.95 20.08
N LEU A 83 11.23 -25.68 20.47
CA LEU A 83 11.62 -25.15 21.79
C LEU A 83 11.12 -26.01 22.96
N ASN A 84 12.04 -26.34 23.86
CA ASN A 84 11.73 -27.08 25.08
C ASN A 84 11.43 -26.12 26.24
N ALA A 85 10.15 -26.01 26.61
CA ALA A 85 9.67 -25.10 27.66
C ALA A 85 10.12 -23.63 27.46
N GLY A 86 10.25 -23.21 26.20
CA GLY A 86 10.66 -21.85 25.81
C GLY A 86 12.18 -21.62 25.82
N ALA A 87 12.99 -22.64 26.08
CA ALA A 87 14.44 -22.59 25.96
C ALA A 87 14.90 -23.13 24.59
N PHE A 88 16.01 -22.56 24.11
CA PHE A 88 16.71 -23.05 22.93
C PHE A 88 17.46 -24.35 23.23
N ASP A 89 17.47 -25.26 22.27
CA ASP A 89 18.17 -26.54 22.38
C ASP A 89 19.70 -26.39 22.15
N GLU A 90 20.48 -27.42 22.54
CA GLU A 90 21.94 -27.41 22.39
C GLU A 90 22.40 -27.35 20.93
N ASP A 91 21.58 -27.84 19.99
CA ASP A 91 21.81 -27.86 18.55
C ASP A 91 21.10 -26.73 17.78
N VAL A 92 20.67 -25.68 18.49
CA VAL A 92 20.09 -24.46 17.92
C VAL A 92 20.93 -23.90 16.76
N MET A 93 20.25 -23.50 15.68
CA MET A 93 20.91 -22.85 14.55
C MET A 93 21.51 -21.52 15.00
N SER A 94 22.81 -21.36 14.79
CA SER A 94 23.54 -20.16 15.20
C SER A 94 24.11 -19.44 13.99
N TYR A 95 23.63 -18.22 13.75
CA TYR A 95 24.06 -17.37 12.65
C TYR A 95 25.15 -16.41 13.13
N PRO A 96 26.34 -16.40 12.52
CA PRO A 96 27.41 -15.50 12.94
C PRO A 96 27.02 -14.04 12.66
N ALA A 97 27.33 -13.16 13.62
CA ALA A 97 27.11 -11.73 13.47
C ALA A 97 28.38 -11.01 13.02
N THR A 98 28.20 -9.95 12.25
CA THR A 98 29.22 -8.90 12.12
C THR A 98 28.95 -7.82 13.17
N VAL A 99 29.90 -7.59 14.08
CA VAL A 99 29.82 -6.54 15.10
C VAL A 99 30.87 -5.47 14.80
N THR A 100 30.44 -4.22 14.65
CA THR A 100 31.31 -3.10 14.27
C THR A 100 31.11 -1.90 15.18
N ALA A 101 32.19 -1.19 15.50
CA ALA A 101 32.10 0.07 16.22
C ALA A 101 31.28 1.09 15.42
N THR A 102 30.43 1.84 16.11
CA THR A 102 29.76 3.01 15.55
C THR A 102 30.66 4.23 15.66
N THR A 103 30.46 5.18 14.77
CA THR A 103 31.12 6.48 14.76
C THR A 103 30.06 7.51 14.45
N GLY A 104 29.96 8.58 15.24
CA GLY A 104 29.05 9.70 14.97
C GLY A 104 29.80 10.96 14.58
N THR A 105 29.11 11.91 13.96
CA THR A 105 29.63 13.28 13.79
C THR A 105 29.35 14.15 15.04
N SER A 106 29.97 15.33 15.12
CA SER A 106 29.79 16.25 16.25
C SER A 106 28.36 16.78 16.33
N GLY A 107 27.69 16.60 17.48
CA GLY A 107 26.39 17.21 17.78
C GLY A 107 25.24 16.24 18.10
N GLY A 108 25.41 14.95 17.80
CA GLY A 108 24.44 13.89 18.15
C GLY A 108 24.87 13.01 19.33
N ASP A 109 24.07 12.00 19.65
CA ASP A 109 24.31 11.04 20.76
C ASP A 109 24.49 9.58 20.29
N ILE A 110 24.84 9.36 19.01
CA ILE A 110 25.24 8.04 18.44
C ILE A 110 26.25 7.30 19.33
N ALA A 111 27.14 8.02 20.02
CA ALA A 111 28.11 7.44 20.95
C ALA A 111 27.49 6.66 22.13
N ARG A 112 26.19 6.85 22.43
CA ARG A 112 25.43 6.03 23.40
C ARG A 112 25.25 4.57 22.95
N SER A 113 25.43 4.32 21.67
CA SER A 113 25.30 3.01 21.02
C SER A 113 26.63 2.62 20.36
N PRO A 114 27.68 2.26 21.12
CA PRO A 114 29.06 2.21 20.63
C PRO A 114 29.35 1.10 19.62
N TYR A 115 28.48 0.08 19.51
CA TYR A 115 28.63 -1.01 18.56
C TYR A 115 27.30 -1.41 17.95
N ARG A 116 27.35 -1.80 16.68
CA ARG A 116 26.25 -2.38 15.91
C ARG A 116 26.54 -3.84 15.59
N GLY A 117 25.57 -4.72 15.80
CA GLY A 117 25.59 -6.09 15.30
C GLY A 117 24.62 -6.32 14.13
N SER A 118 24.96 -7.24 13.24
CA SER A 118 24.07 -7.70 12.17
C SER A 118 24.33 -9.16 11.82
N ALA A 119 23.26 -9.94 11.66
CA ALA A 119 23.31 -11.31 11.15
C ALA A 119 22.28 -11.52 10.04
N LEU A 120 22.64 -12.29 9.01
CA LEU A 120 21.71 -12.75 7.97
C LEU A 120 21.21 -14.14 8.38
N LEU A 121 19.92 -14.24 8.70
CA LEU A 121 19.21 -15.49 8.78
C LEU A 121 18.89 -15.93 7.35
N ASP A 122 19.25 -17.15 7.00
CA ASP A 122 18.99 -17.73 5.68
C ASP A 122 18.42 -19.14 5.81
N THR A 123 18.02 -19.72 4.67
CA THR A 123 17.43 -21.07 4.58
C THR A 123 16.13 -21.24 5.39
N LEU A 124 15.39 -20.14 5.62
CA LEU A 124 14.10 -20.18 6.29
C LEU A 124 13.11 -21.01 5.47
N GLU A 125 12.35 -21.85 6.15
CA GLU A 125 11.31 -22.67 5.56
C GLU A 125 10.00 -21.90 5.45
N ALA A 126 9.15 -22.27 4.48
CA ALA A 126 7.83 -21.67 4.32
C ALA A 126 6.86 -22.13 5.42
N ASN A 127 5.92 -21.27 5.82
CA ASN A 127 4.89 -21.57 6.82
C ASN A 127 5.43 -21.96 8.19
N THR A 128 6.57 -21.42 8.59
CA THR A 128 7.28 -21.82 9.81
C THR A 128 7.38 -20.65 10.78
N SER A 129 6.98 -20.90 12.03
CA SER A 129 7.24 -19.99 13.15
C SER A 129 8.64 -20.25 13.68
N TYR A 130 9.42 -19.18 13.82
CA TYR A 130 10.77 -19.21 14.35
C TYR A 130 10.89 -18.28 15.55
N THR A 131 11.61 -18.74 16.57
CA THR A 131 11.99 -17.92 17.73
C THR A 131 13.48 -17.65 17.66
N TYR A 132 13.88 -16.43 17.99
CA TYR A 132 15.27 -15.99 17.92
C TYR A 132 15.69 -15.09 19.07
N GLN A 133 16.99 -15.09 19.36
CA GLN A 133 17.65 -14.13 20.25
C GLN A 133 19.08 -13.86 19.79
N VAL A 134 19.62 -12.71 20.18
CA VAL A 134 21.06 -12.43 20.06
C VAL A 134 21.76 -13.01 21.29
N LEU A 135 22.85 -13.75 21.07
CA LEU A 135 23.74 -14.28 22.10
C LEU A 135 25.14 -13.70 21.90
N ALA A 136 25.61 -12.90 22.87
CA ALA A 136 26.99 -12.43 22.94
C ALA A 136 27.89 -13.51 23.58
N SER A 137 29.18 -13.51 23.21
CA SER A 137 30.18 -14.48 23.69
C SER A 137 30.51 -14.37 25.18
N ASP A 138 30.10 -13.30 25.86
CA ASP A 138 30.16 -13.17 27.32
C ASP A 138 28.97 -13.84 28.03
N GLY A 139 28.03 -14.41 27.26
CA GLY A 139 26.81 -15.05 27.74
C GLY A 139 25.59 -14.13 27.84
N SER A 140 25.72 -12.83 27.54
CA SER A 140 24.59 -11.90 27.54
C SER A 140 23.65 -12.17 26.38
N THR A 141 22.34 -12.09 26.64
CA THR A 141 21.31 -12.33 25.61
C THR A 141 20.38 -11.13 25.45
N SER A 142 19.80 -10.98 24.25
CA SER A 142 18.60 -10.16 24.08
C SER A 142 17.37 -10.85 24.68
N SER A 143 16.23 -10.14 24.71
CA SER A 143 14.92 -10.80 24.78
C SER A 143 14.72 -11.73 23.57
N THR A 144 13.87 -12.73 23.73
CA THR A 144 13.45 -13.63 22.67
C THR A 144 12.28 -13.03 21.88
N TYR A 145 12.32 -13.15 20.56
CA TYR A 145 11.24 -12.72 19.67
C TYR A 145 10.83 -13.85 18.74
N THR A 146 9.59 -13.82 18.24
CA THR A 146 9.07 -14.83 17.32
C THR A 146 8.55 -14.17 16.06
N PHE A 147 8.92 -14.70 14.90
CA PHE A 147 8.35 -14.33 13.61
C PHE A 147 7.83 -15.56 12.88
N LYS A 148 6.99 -15.35 11.87
CA LYS A 148 6.45 -16.43 11.04
C LYS A 148 6.70 -16.15 9.56
N THR A 149 7.25 -17.12 8.85
CA THR A 149 7.29 -17.09 7.40
C THR A 149 5.94 -17.53 6.83
N GLY A 150 5.49 -16.88 5.76
CA GLY A 150 4.33 -17.32 4.99
C GLY A 150 4.68 -18.44 4.01
N ALA A 151 3.70 -18.84 3.21
CA ALA A 151 3.95 -19.67 2.02
C ALA A 151 4.79 -18.88 1.00
N PHE A 152 5.78 -19.52 0.38
CA PHE A 152 6.63 -18.84 -0.60
C PHE A 152 5.97 -18.75 -1.98
N GLY A 153 6.35 -17.72 -2.74
CA GLY A 153 5.79 -17.45 -4.05
C GLY A 153 4.39 -16.81 -4.03
N LEU A 154 4.07 -16.09 -5.11
CA LEU A 154 2.90 -15.22 -5.20
C LEU A 154 1.56 -15.96 -5.18
N GLY A 155 1.53 -17.27 -5.42
CA GLY A 155 0.28 -18.04 -5.50
C GLY A 155 -0.53 -18.04 -4.20
N SER A 156 0.12 -17.75 -3.07
CA SER A 156 -0.54 -17.61 -1.75
C SER A 156 -1.06 -16.20 -1.47
N GLY A 157 -0.66 -15.21 -2.28
CA GLY A 157 -0.81 -13.80 -1.95
C GLY A 157 -0.08 -13.40 -0.66
N PHE A 158 -0.06 -12.11 -0.39
CA PHE A 158 0.37 -11.55 0.90
C PHE A 158 0.00 -10.07 0.96
N GLU A 159 0.11 -9.49 2.15
CA GLU A 159 0.02 -8.06 2.37
C GLU A 159 1.34 -7.48 2.86
N PHE A 160 1.63 -6.25 2.46
CA PHE A 160 2.64 -5.42 3.11
C PHE A 160 2.06 -4.07 3.50
N ALA A 161 2.57 -3.50 4.58
CA ALA A 161 2.24 -2.14 4.98
C ALA A 161 3.31 -1.15 4.52
N ALA A 162 2.93 0.09 4.22
CA ALA A 162 3.85 1.18 3.95
C ALA A 162 3.55 2.40 4.84
N PHE A 163 4.59 2.98 5.41
CA PHE A 163 4.50 4.11 6.34
C PHE A 163 5.32 5.30 5.85
N GLY A 164 4.71 6.47 5.91
CA GLY A 164 5.38 7.75 5.74
C GLY A 164 5.68 8.40 7.07
N ASP A 165 6.87 8.99 7.15
CA ASP A 165 7.16 10.10 8.05
C ASP A 165 6.66 9.88 9.50
N PRO A 166 7.01 8.75 10.17
CA PRO A 166 6.86 8.69 11.62
C PRO A 166 7.62 9.85 12.29
N GLN A 167 8.77 10.23 11.73
CA GLN A 167 9.55 11.43 12.06
C GLN A 167 9.55 11.73 13.56
N ILE A 168 9.99 10.73 14.33
CA ILE A 168 9.96 10.76 15.79
C ILE A 168 10.84 11.88 16.30
N GLY A 169 10.29 12.75 17.14
CA GLY A 169 10.95 13.94 17.65
C GLY A 169 10.72 15.20 16.81
N ALA A 170 9.75 15.21 15.89
CA ALA A 170 9.38 16.43 15.19
C ALA A 170 8.81 17.45 16.18
N ASP A 171 9.35 18.67 16.24
CA ASP A 171 8.70 19.74 16.98
C ASP A 171 7.60 20.40 16.14
N SER A 172 6.39 20.44 16.67
CA SER A 172 5.25 21.00 15.96
C SER A 172 5.30 22.55 15.94
N ASN A 173 6.12 23.17 16.80
CA ASN A 173 6.43 24.61 16.73
C ASN A 173 7.58 24.97 15.78
N ASN A 174 8.13 24.00 15.03
CA ASN A 174 9.28 24.21 14.13
C ASN A 174 10.51 24.82 14.84
N ASN A 175 10.63 24.62 16.16
CA ASN A 175 11.80 24.98 16.93
C ASN A 175 12.67 23.72 17.03
N SER A 176 13.95 23.81 16.68
CA SER A 176 14.83 22.67 16.44
C SER A 176 15.11 21.73 17.65
N GLN A 177 14.33 21.76 18.74
CA GLN A 177 14.45 20.83 19.87
C GLN A 177 13.08 20.32 20.35
N SER A 178 12.82 19.03 20.12
CA SER A 178 11.71 18.31 20.74
C SER A 178 11.83 18.28 22.26
N THR A 179 10.74 18.55 22.97
CA THR A 179 10.67 18.28 24.41
C THR A 179 10.57 16.77 24.66
N SER A 180 10.86 16.32 25.89
CA SER A 180 10.65 14.91 26.25
C SER A 180 9.16 14.49 26.20
N ALA A 181 8.22 15.44 26.21
CA ALA A 181 6.80 15.14 26.04
C ALA A 181 6.49 14.82 24.58
N ASP A 182 6.96 15.66 23.66
CA ASP A 182 6.82 15.47 22.21
C ASP A 182 7.32 14.09 21.77
N LEU A 183 8.51 13.72 22.22
CA LEU A 183 9.11 12.43 21.90
C LEU A 183 8.25 11.24 22.35
N ARG A 184 7.60 11.35 23.52
CA ARG A 184 6.72 10.29 24.04
C ARG A 184 5.41 10.22 23.26
N GLU A 185 4.88 11.36 22.84
CA GLU A 185 3.64 11.43 22.06
C GLU A 185 3.85 10.85 20.67
N ASP A 186 4.93 11.21 19.97
CA ASP A 186 5.30 10.64 18.68
C ASP A 186 5.50 9.12 18.78
N ALA A 187 6.21 8.65 19.82
CA ALA A 187 6.45 7.23 20.05
C ALA A 187 5.14 6.45 20.29
N ALA A 188 4.26 7.00 21.11
CA ALA A 188 2.96 6.40 21.40
C ALA A 188 2.06 6.39 20.16
N GLY A 189 2.10 7.46 19.36
CA GLY A 189 1.41 7.55 18.07
C GLY A 189 1.90 6.49 17.09
N TRP A 190 3.21 6.31 16.98
CA TRP A 190 3.80 5.28 16.12
C TRP A 190 3.48 3.84 16.58
N ALA A 191 3.63 3.56 17.87
CA ALA A 191 3.36 2.23 18.42
C ALA A 191 1.90 1.80 18.28
N ASP A 192 0.99 2.76 18.44
CA ASP A 192 -0.43 2.49 18.28
C ASP A 192 -0.80 2.30 16.81
N THR A 193 -0.21 3.03 15.86
CA THR A 193 -0.40 2.77 14.42
C THR A 193 -0.04 1.33 14.04
N LEU A 194 1.08 0.79 14.56
CA LEU A 194 1.46 -0.61 14.33
C LEU A 194 0.55 -1.60 15.05
N SER A 195 0.02 -1.24 16.22
CA SER A 195 -0.94 -2.08 16.94
C SER A 195 -2.28 -2.16 16.20
N VAL A 196 -2.74 -1.05 15.64
CA VAL A 196 -3.92 -0.98 14.78
C VAL A 196 -3.73 -1.83 13.52
N LEU A 197 -2.61 -1.69 12.82
CA LEU A 197 -2.28 -2.52 11.66
C LEU A 197 -2.29 -4.02 12.01
N GLN A 198 -1.69 -4.41 13.14
CA GLN A 198 -1.64 -5.81 13.51
C GLN A 198 -3.03 -6.37 13.82
N ALA A 199 -3.92 -5.56 14.39
CA ALA A 199 -5.31 -5.95 14.60
C ALA A 199 -6.09 -6.05 13.28
N ASP A 200 -5.86 -5.11 12.35
CA ASP A 200 -6.40 -5.11 10.97
C ASP A 200 -6.10 -6.38 10.21
N ALA A 201 -4.82 -6.73 10.18
CA ALA A 201 -4.32 -7.90 9.45
C ALA A 201 -4.87 -9.23 10.01
N GLY A 202 -5.46 -9.22 11.21
CA GLY A 202 -6.09 -10.40 11.81
C GLY A 202 -7.40 -10.81 11.12
N ASP A 203 -8.08 -9.88 10.44
CA ASP A 203 -9.39 -10.10 9.81
C ASP A 203 -9.32 -10.19 8.28
N ASP A 204 -8.16 -9.91 7.70
CA ASP A 204 -7.96 -9.91 6.26
C ASP A 204 -7.84 -11.33 5.68
N ALA A 205 -8.20 -11.44 4.39
CA ALA A 205 -8.08 -12.70 3.65
C ALA A 205 -6.62 -13.09 3.34
N LEU A 206 -5.69 -12.12 3.38
CA LEU A 206 -4.26 -12.33 3.10
C LEU A 206 -3.42 -11.99 4.34
N PRO A 207 -2.31 -12.70 4.57
CA PRO A 207 -1.46 -12.43 5.72
C PRO A 207 -0.59 -11.17 5.50
N LEU A 208 -0.53 -10.29 6.49
CA LEU A 208 0.50 -9.26 6.59
C LEU A 208 1.87 -9.90 6.82
N GLU A 209 2.83 -9.64 5.94
CA GLU A 209 4.14 -10.28 5.98
C GLU A 209 5.33 -9.33 5.94
N LEU A 210 5.14 -8.07 5.55
CA LEU A 210 6.21 -7.07 5.46
C LEU A 210 5.75 -5.69 5.95
N LEU A 211 6.69 -4.94 6.51
CA LEU A 211 6.58 -3.52 6.80
C LEU A 211 7.56 -2.77 5.91
N THR A 212 7.12 -1.68 5.30
CA THR A 212 7.95 -0.84 4.42
C THR A 212 7.82 0.63 4.83
N SER A 213 8.85 1.43 4.59
CA SER A 213 8.81 2.86 4.87
C SER A 213 9.31 3.68 3.71
N THR A 214 8.72 4.86 3.56
CA THR A 214 9.08 5.87 2.57
C THR A 214 10.08 6.91 3.12
N GLY A 215 10.61 6.74 4.33
CA GLY A 215 11.65 7.61 4.91
C GLY A 215 11.19 8.38 6.14
N ASP A 216 12.12 9.19 6.67
CA ASP A 216 11.98 10.04 7.86
C ASP A 216 11.47 9.26 9.05
N GLN A 217 12.25 8.26 9.48
CA GLN A 217 11.90 7.49 10.68
C GLN A 217 12.01 8.35 11.94
N ILE A 218 13.02 9.21 11.98
CA ILE A 218 13.30 10.13 13.07
C ILE A 218 13.49 11.56 12.54
N GLU A 219 13.38 12.55 13.42
CA GLU A 219 13.54 13.97 13.05
C GLU A 219 15.00 14.40 12.84
N THR A 220 15.96 13.79 13.53
CA THR A 220 17.35 14.27 13.51
C THR A 220 18.31 13.09 13.41
N ALA A 221 18.92 12.91 12.23
CA ALA A 221 19.73 11.76 11.81
C ALA A 221 20.71 11.14 12.84
N ASN A 222 21.19 11.92 13.81
CA ASN A 222 22.16 11.50 14.81
C ASN A 222 21.67 11.54 16.27
N VAL A 223 20.35 11.57 16.49
CA VAL A 223 19.72 11.54 17.82
C VAL A 223 19.13 10.15 18.10
N GLU A 224 19.89 9.32 18.82
CA GLU A 224 19.54 7.98 19.25
C GLU A 224 18.38 7.92 20.24
N SER A 225 18.09 8.99 20.98
CA SER A 225 16.86 9.00 21.80
C SER A 225 15.57 8.99 20.94
N GLN A 226 15.63 9.51 19.71
CA GLN A 226 14.54 9.40 18.74
C GLN A 226 14.43 7.99 18.17
N TRP A 227 15.56 7.33 17.91
CA TRP A 227 15.58 5.91 17.58
C TRP A 227 15.04 5.06 18.74
N ASP A 228 15.52 5.24 19.98
CA ASP A 228 15.04 4.54 21.17
C ASP A 228 13.49 4.58 21.24
N ALA A 229 12.91 5.74 20.94
CA ALA A 229 11.47 5.97 20.86
C ALA A 229 10.80 5.29 19.65
N TRP A 230 11.39 5.39 18.45
CA TRP A 230 10.91 4.72 17.24
C TRP A 230 10.89 3.20 17.37
N PHE A 231 11.86 2.64 18.11
CA PHE A 231 12.01 1.22 18.38
C PHE A 231 11.07 0.68 19.47
N THR A 232 10.19 1.49 20.05
CA THR A 232 9.18 1.03 21.04
C THR A 232 8.31 -0.15 20.58
N PRO A 233 7.88 -0.26 19.31
CA PRO A 233 6.93 -1.30 18.88
C PRO A 233 7.60 -2.67 18.67
N ASP A 234 7.03 -3.72 19.26
CA ASP A 234 7.50 -5.10 19.11
C ASP A 234 7.31 -5.66 17.70
N GLN A 235 6.39 -5.08 16.91
CA GLN A 235 6.14 -5.46 15.52
C GLN A 235 7.41 -5.38 14.66
N LEU A 236 8.34 -4.48 15.00
CA LEU A 236 9.64 -4.34 14.32
C LEU A 236 10.59 -5.54 14.53
N ARG A 237 10.30 -6.42 15.51
CA ARG A 237 11.03 -7.67 15.76
C ARG A 237 10.31 -8.91 15.23
N THR A 238 9.06 -8.76 14.78
CA THR A 238 8.21 -9.90 14.38
C THR A 238 7.82 -9.85 12.91
N LEU A 239 7.82 -8.66 12.31
CA LEU A 239 7.63 -8.45 10.87
C LEU A 239 8.88 -7.82 10.26
N PRO A 240 9.36 -8.32 9.10
CA PRO A 240 10.49 -7.73 8.41
C PRO A 240 10.22 -6.30 7.95
N TYR A 241 11.15 -5.40 8.25
CA TYR A 241 11.10 -3.99 7.90
C TYR A 241 12.04 -3.65 6.72
N ALA A 242 11.55 -2.89 5.76
CA ALA A 242 12.32 -2.32 4.65
C ALA A 242 12.23 -0.79 4.68
N ALA A 243 13.32 -0.13 5.08
CA ALA A 243 13.36 1.32 5.25
C ALA A 243 13.83 2.04 3.98
N ALA A 244 13.20 3.13 3.58
CA ALA A 244 13.81 4.14 2.72
C ALA A 244 14.50 5.20 3.58
N ILE A 245 15.43 5.94 2.99
CA ILE A 245 16.12 7.07 3.64
C ILE A 245 15.37 8.35 3.30
N GLY A 246 14.88 9.07 4.31
CA GLY A 246 14.36 10.43 4.17
C GLY A 246 15.39 11.51 4.47
N ASN A 247 15.04 12.78 4.28
CA ASN A 247 16.00 13.88 4.47
C ASN A 247 16.42 14.03 5.93
N HIS A 248 15.55 13.69 6.88
CA HIS A 248 15.85 13.68 8.30
C HIS A 248 16.73 12.50 8.73
N ASP A 249 16.80 11.44 7.93
CA ASP A 249 17.71 10.30 8.15
C ASP A 249 19.09 10.51 7.49
N SER A 250 19.15 11.31 6.43
CA SER A 250 20.19 11.23 5.39
C SER A 250 21.58 11.75 5.76
N SER A 251 21.67 12.66 6.72
CA SER A 251 22.84 13.52 6.95
C SER A 251 23.93 12.88 7.82
N ASP A 252 23.60 11.81 8.56
CA ASP A 252 24.52 11.09 9.46
C ASP A 252 24.38 9.56 9.32
N LEU A 253 25.07 8.81 10.17
CA LEU A 253 25.22 7.35 10.10
C LEU A 253 24.15 6.57 10.88
N GLY A 254 23.28 7.24 11.65
CA GLY A 254 22.26 6.59 12.50
C GLY A 254 21.43 5.56 11.73
N TYR A 255 20.83 5.96 10.60
CA TYR A 255 20.08 5.03 9.73
C TYR A 255 20.91 3.80 9.32
N LYS A 256 22.15 4.02 8.86
CA LYS A 256 23.04 2.95 8.42
C LYS A 256 23.32 1.95 9.52
N TYR A 257 23.33 2.42 10.76
CA TYR A 257 23.57 1.59 11.93
C TYR A 257 22.32 0.84 12.41
N HIS A 258 21.13 1.29 12.06
CA HIS A 258 19.89 0.60 12.41
C HIS A 258 19.45 -0.44 11.37
N PHE A 259 19.90 -0.34 10.12
CA PHE A 259 19.39 -1.22 9.05
C PHE A 259 20.48 -1.95 8.25
N SER A 260 20.33 -3.26 8.14
CA SER A 260 21.08 -4.09 7.18
C SER A 260 20.20 -4.37 5.98
N LEU A 261 20.70 -4.06 4.78
CA LEU A 261 19.91 -4.01 3.55
C LEU A 261 20.43 -5.02 2.52
N PRO A 262 19.55 -5.84 1.92
CA PRO A 262 19.93 -6.81 0.89
C PRO A 262 20.22 -6.10 -0.44
N ASN A 263 21.18 -6.61 -1.21
CA ASN A 263 21.56 -6.07 -2.53
C ASN A 263 21.78 -4.54 -2.56
N ASN A 264 22.28 -3.98 -1.45
CA ASN A 264 22.57 -2.56 -1.29
C ASN A 264 23.81 -2.15 -2.09
N ASP A 265 23.72 -1.08 -2.89
CA ASP A 265 24.88 -0.54 -3.60
C ASP A 265 25.74 0.33 -2.68
N THR A 266 26.79 -0.32 -2.16
CA THR A 266 27.79 0.32 -1.30
C THR A 266 28.97 0.91 -2.07
N THR A 267 28.98 0.83 -3.41
CA THR A 267 30.14 1.16 -4.25
C THR A 267 29.94 2.40 -5.13
N THR A 268 28.70 2.68 -5.56
CA THR A 268 28.40 3.80 -6.44
C THR A 268 28.19 5.07 -5.64
N ALA A 269 29.23 5.93 -5.58
CA ALA A 269 29.18 7.20 -4.83
C ALA A 269 28.00 8.12 -5.21
N ASN A 270 27.50 8.01 -6.44
CA ASN A 270 26.36 8.80 -6.89
C ASN A 270 25.04 8.40 -6.21
N LEU A 271 24.88 7.15 -5.77
CA LEU A 271 23.66 6.67 -5.10
C LEU A 271 23.64 6.97 -3.59
N GLN A 272 24.71 7.55 -3.04
CA GLN A 272 24.91 7.61 -1.60
C GLN A 272 24.75 9.02 -1.00
N THR A 273 24.19 9.04 0.21
CA THR A 273 24.43 10.04 1.25
C THR A 273 25.20 9.40 2.41
N THR A 274 25.41 10.12 3.52
CA THR A 274 26.06 9.55 4.72
C THR A 274 25.30 8.32 5.24
N ALA A 275 23.96 8.36 5.20
CA ALA A 275 23.08 7.30 5.67
C ALA A 275 23.15 6.01 4.82
N GLY A 276 23.52 6.07 3.54
CA GLY A 276 23.54 4.90 2.66
C GLY A 276 23.06 5.22 1.25
N GLY A 277 22.68 4.19 0.50
CA GLY A 277 22.23 4.31 -0.89
C GLY A 277 21.11 3.34 -1.24
N ASP A 278 20.97 3.08 -2.53
CA ASP A 278 19.87 2.28 -3.07
C ASP A 278 20.05 0.78 -2.82
N TYR A 279 18.93 0.07 -2.69
CA TYR A 279 18.91 -1.39 -2.54
C TYR A 279 17.66 -2.01 -3.17
N TRP A 280 17.65 -3.34 -3.34
CA TRP A 280 16.49 -4.06 -3.86
C TRP A 280 16.36 -5.45 -3.26
N TYR A 281 15.16 -6.01 -3.29
CA TYR A 281 14.87 -7.39 -2.89
C TYR A 281 13.68 -7.92 -3.67
N VAL A 282 13.53 -9.25 -3.71
CA VAL A 282 12.36 -9.88 -4.32
C VAL A 282 11.59 -10.64 -3.27
N TYR A 283 10.32 -10.31 -3.05
CA TYR A 283 9.47 -11.03 -2.11
C TYR A 283 8.24 -11.55 -2.83
N LYS A 284 8.03 -12.87 -2.82
CA LYS A 284 6.91 -13.57 -3.48
C LYS A 284 6.72 -13.15 -4.93
N GLY A 285 7.81 -13.04 -5.68
CA GLY A 285 7.78 -12.65 -7.09
C GLY A 285 7.47 -11.16 -7.34
N VAL A 286 7.47 -10.33 -6.31
CA VAL A 286 7.43 -8.87 -6.41
C VAL A 286 8.84 -8.32 -6.25
N LEU A 287 9.30 -7.51 -7.20
CA LEU A 287 10.56 -6.78 -7.06
C LEU A 287 10.28 -5.47 -6.33
N PHE A 288 10.97 -5.26 -5.21
CA PHE A 288 11.02 -3.99 -4.51
C PHE A 288 12.36 -3.32 -4.76
N VAL A 289 12.34 -2.07 -5.22
CA VAL A 289 13.54 -1.24 -5.37
C VAL A 289 13.38 0.01 -4.50
N VAL A 290 14.34 0.26 -3.62
CA VAL A 290 14.30 1.39 -2.69
C VAL A 290 15.43 2.35 -3.04
N ILE A 291 15.08 3.60 -3.31
CA ILE A 291 16.00 4.63 -3.82
C ILE A 291 16.24 5.68 -2.74
N ASN A 292 17.51 6.04 -2.51
CA ASN A 292 17.87 7.15 -1.65
C ASN A 292 17.74 8.48 -2.40
N SER A 293 16.52 9.01 -2.50
CA SER A 293 16.23 10.27 -3.21
C SER A 293 16.94 11.52 -2.63
N ASN A 294 17.59 11.43 -1.47
CA ASN A 294 18.43 12.51 -0.93
C ASN A 294 19.75 12.67 -1.70
N ALA A 295 20.22 11.61 -2.36
CA ALA A 295 21.35 11.67 -3.26
C ALA A 295 20.91 12.34 -4.57
N GLN A 296 20.77 13.66 -4.56
CA GLN A 296 20.16 14.39 -5.66
C GLN A 296 21.15 15.29 -6.42
N SER A 297 21.15 15.16 -7.75
CA SER A 297 21.80 16.07 -8.71
C SER A 297 21.53 15.58 -10.14
N SER A 298 21.89 16.39 -11.13
CA SER A 298 21.86 16.01 -12.55
C SER A 298 22.69 14.77 -12.91
N VAL A 299 23.58 14.30 -12.01
CA VAL A 299 24.38 13.07 -12.20
C VAL A 299 23.89 11.92 -11.31
N LYS A 300 23.28 12.23 -10.17
CA LYS A 300 22.80 11.24 -9.20
C LYS A 300 21.43 10.69 -9.57
N ASP A 301 20.49 11.53 -10.02
CA ASP A 301 19.16 11.06 -10.44
C ASP A 301 19.24 10.05 -11.62
N PRO A 302 20.07 10.26 -12.66
CA PRO A 302 20.28 9.21 -13.68
C PRO A 302 20.95 7.94 -13.15
N ALA A 303 21.79 8.03 -12.12
CA ALA A 303 22.41 6.86 -11.51
C ALA A 303 21.35 5.99 -10.80
N HIS A 304 20.40 6.61 -10.10
CA HIS A 304 19.26 5.91 -9.50
C HIS A 304 18.46 5.15 -10.57
N MET A 305 18.17 5.78 -11.72
CA MET A 305 17.46 5.10 -12.82
C MET A 305 18.26 3.96 -13.44
N ALA A 306 19.60 4.09 -13.50
CA ALA A 306 20.46 3.00 -13.92
C ALA A 306 20.42 1.83 -12.93
N PHE A 307 20.37 2.10 -11.62
CA PHE A 307 20.22 1.09 -10.57
C PHE A 307 18.88 0.35 -10.68
N VAL A 308 17.75 1.09 -10.81
CA VAL A 308 16.43 0.49 -11.02
C VAL A 308 16.42 -0.38 -12.28
N THR A 309 17.01 0.11 -13.37
CA THR A 309 17.15 -0.66 -14.62
C THR A 309 17.90 -1.97 -14.41
N GLN A 310 18.97 -1.96 -13.61
CA GLN A 310 19.75 -3.16 -13.30
C GLN A 310 18.95 -4.14 -12.44
N ALA A 311 18.25 -3.66 -11.41
CA ALA A 311 17.38 -4.49 -10.56
C ALA A 311 16.27 -5.15 -11.38
N VAL A 312 15.64 -4.41 -12.30
CA VAL A 312 14.60 -4.96 -13.21
C VAL A 312 15.18 -6.00 -14.16
N LYS A 313 16.35 -5.75 -14.75
CA LYS A 313 17.04 -6.70 -15.64
C LYS A 313 17.49 -7.97 -14.93
N ALA A 314 17.91 -7.86 -13.67
CA ALA A 314 18.29 -9.00 -12.84
C ALA A 314 17.07 -9.86 -12.44
N ASN A 315 15.87 -9.26 -12.43
CA ASN A 315 14.64 -9.91 -11.98
C ASN A 315 13.54 -9.87 -13.07
N PRO A 316 13.78 -10.46 -14.26
CA PRO A 316 12.83 -10.40 -15.37
C PRO A 316 11.51 -11.14 -15.09
N GLY A 317 11.55 -12.12 -14.18
CA GLY A 317 10.38 -12.89 -13.74
C GLY A 317 9.52 -12.24 -12.67
N ALA A 318 9.87 -11.03 -12.19
CA ALA A 318 9.04 -10.31 -11.23
C ALA A 318 7.67 -9.98 -11.86
N LYS A 319 6.60 -10.43 -11.21
CA LYS A 319 5.22 -10.20 -11.64
C LYS A 319 4.82 -8.75 -11.42
N TRP A 320 5.17 -8.23 -10.24
CA TRP A 320 4.95 -6.84 -9.83
C TRP A 320 6.28 -6.18 -9.52
N ARG A 321 6.33 -4.86 -9.70
CA ARG A 321 7.50 -4.03 -9.44
C ARG A 321 7.07 -2.80 -8.66
N VAL A 322 7.63 -2.65 -7.47
CA VAL A 322 7.35 -1.54 -6.56
C VAL A 322 8.63 -0.75 -6.37
N VAL A 323 8.55 0.57 -6.52
CA VAL A 323 9.65 1.48 -6.21
C VAL A 323 9.26 2.32 -4.98
N SER A 324 10.15 2.45 -4.01
CA SER A 324 9.95 3.32 -2.84
C SER A 324 11.07 4.34 -2.70
N TYR A 325 10.74 5.60 -2.43
CA TYR A 325 11.70 6.65 -2.11
C TYR A 325 11.03 7.85 -1.47
N HIS A 326 11.79 8.70 -0.81
CA HIS A 326 11.24 9.72 0.06
C HIS A 326 10.52 10.89 -0.62
N HIS A 327 11.20 11.69 -1.46
CA HIS A 327 10.64 12.93 -1.99
C HIS A 327 9.52 12.68 -3.02
N ALA A 328 8.31 13.15 -2.74
CA ALA A 328 7.13 12.97 -3.58
C ALA A 328 7.19 13.76 -4.90
N LEU A 329 6.93 13.12 -6.05
CA LEU A 329 6.90 13.82 -7.36
C LEU A 329 5.61 14.61 -7.59
N TYR A 330 4.52 14.06 -7.06
CA TYR A 330 3.16 14.54 -7.25
C TYR A 330 2.47 14.78 -5.89
N SER A 331 3.25 15.22 -4.89
CA SER A 331 2.66 15.66 -3.62
C SER A 331 1.62 16.77 -3.85
N PRO A 332 0.55 16.84 -3.05
CA PRO A 332 -0.41 17.92 -3.05
C PRO A 332 -0.14 19.02 -2.02
N ALA A 333 1.00 18.99 -1.33
CA ALA A 333 1.32 19.89 -0.22
C ALA A 333 2.50 20.82 -0.53
N SER A 334 3.16 21.34 0.52
CA SER A 334 4.12 22.44 0.40
C SER A 334 5.30 22.18 -0.53
N HIS A 335 5.68 20.91 -0.76
CA HIS A 335 6.81 20.55 -1.62
C HIS A 335 6.39 20.13 -3.03
N ALA A 336 5.11 20.26 -3.39
CA ALA A 336 4.59 19.93 -4.73
C ALA A 336 5.40 20.61 -5.86
N ASN A 337 5.87 21.83 -5.61
CA ASN A 337 6.54 22.68 -6.58
C ASN A 337 8.03 22.91 -6.29
N ASP A 338 8.62 22.12 -5.38
CA ASP A 338 10.05 22.18 -5.13
C ASP A 338 10.84 21.80 -6.39
N GLY A 339 12.00 22.45 -6.56
CA GLY A 339 12.76 22.37 -7.81
C GLY A 339 13.22 20.96 -8.17
N ASP A 340 13.50 20.12 -7.18
CA ASP A 340 13.89 18.73 -7.37
C ASP A 340 12.68 17.85 -7.74
N ALA A 341 11.52 18.00 -7.07
CA ALA A 341 10.29 17.33 -7.44
C ALA A 341 9.93 17.63 -8.90
N VAL A 342 9.94 18.92 -9.28
CA VAL A 342 9.68 19.37 -10.66
C VAL A 342 10.70 18.80 -11.65
N ALA A 343 11.99 18.83 -11.32
CA ALA A 343 13.05 18.32 -12.20
C ALA A 343 12.97 16.80 -12.43
N ARG A 344 12.46 16.05 -11.44
CA ARG A 344 12.37 14.58 -11.47
C ARG A 344 11.11 14.04 -12.16
N ARG A 345 10.01 14.80 -12.18
CA ARG A 345 8.71 14.40 -12.79
C ARG A 345 8.85 13.81 -14.20
N GLN A 346 9.69 14.40 -15.06
CA GLN A 346 9.88 13.89 -16.42
C GLN A 346 10.77 12.63 -16.46
N PRO A 347 12.04 12.66 -15.99
CA PRO A 347 12.95 11.54 -16.16
C PRO A 347 12.54 10.30 -15.34
N TYR A 348 12.03 10.47 -14.12
CA TYR A 348 11.59 9.34 -13.30
C TYR A 348 10.32 8.69 -13.86
N THR A 349 9.31 9.48 -14.21
CA THR A 349 8.08 8.90 -14.74
C THR A 349 8.30 8.24 -16.10
N GLN A 350 9.22 8.75 -16.93
CA GLN A 350 9.66 8.06 -18.15
C GLN A 350 10.31 6.71 -17.82
N ALA A 351 11.34 6.71 -16.98
CA ALA A 351 12.07 5.48 -16.64
C ALA A 351 11.14 4.43 -16.00
N PHE A 352 10.27 4.82 -15.08
CA PHE A 352 9.33 3.91 -14.42
C PHE A 352 8.32 3.32 -15.40
N SER A 353 7.81 4.12 -16.35
CA SER A 353 6.93 3.63 -17.42
C SER A 353 7.66 2.62 -18.33
N GLU A 354 8.88 2.93 -18.76
CA GLU A 354 9.69 2.06 -19.65
C GLU A 354 10.10 0.76 -18.99
N LEU A 355 10.36 0.78 -17.68
CA LEU A 355 10.76 -0.39 -16.89
C LEU A 355 9.57 -1.23 -16.40
N GLY A 356 8.35 -0.78 -16.68
CA GLY A 356 7.13 -1.44 -16.22
C GLY A 356 7.06 -1.53 -14.70
N ILE A 357 7.42 -0.43 -14.02
CA ILE A 357 7.14 -0.23 -12.60
C ILE A 357 5.64 -0.07 -12.43
N ASN A 358 5.08 -0.65 -11.37
CA ASN A 358 3.65 -0.68 -11.16
C ASN A 358 3.17 0.36 -10.15
N LEU A 359 3.86 0.36 -9.01
CA LEU A 359 3.53 1.19 -7.87
C LEU A 359 4.78 1.93 -7.39
N VAL A 360 4.61 3.21 -7.12
CA VAL A 360 5.63 4.08 -6.54
C VAL A 360 5.11 4.59 -5.19
N LEU A 361 5.88 4.38 -4.12
CA LEU A 361 5.56 4.77 -2.75
C LEU A 361 6.50 5.87 -2.28
N GLN A 362 5.94 6.97 -1.77
CA GLN A 362 6.68 8.19 -1.43
C GLN A 362 6.15 8.81 -0.13
N GLY A 363 6.92 9.68 0.52
CA GLY A 363 6.58 10.36 1.79
C GLY A 363 6.83 11.86 1.69
N HIS A 364 7.54 12.43 2.67
CA HIS A 364 8.07 13.80 2.73
C HIS A 364 7.06 14.92 2.98
N ASP A 365 5.85 14.78 2.43
CA ASP A 365 4.86 15.87 2.42
C ASP A 365 3.76 15.72 3.46
N HIS A 366 3.82 14.69 4.31
CA HIS A 366 2.92 14.49 5.44
C HIS A 366 1.46 14.75 5.08
N SER A 367 1.04 14.26 3.91
CA SER A 367 -0.30 14.34 3.36
C SER A 367 -0.50 13.16 2.42
N TYR A 368 -1.74 12.69 2.31
CA TYR A 368 -2.03 11.55 1.44
C TYR A 368 -2.35 12.03 0.03
N SER A 369 -1.75 11.37 -0.96
CA SER A 369 -2.22 11.48 -2.34
C SER A 369 -2.04 10.18 -3.11
N ARG A 370 -2.89 10.02 -4.13
CA ARG A 370 -2.78 8.96 -5.12
C ARG A 370 -2.95 9.55 -6.51
N SER A 371 -2.04 9.22 -7.42
CA SER A 371 -2.13 9.60 -8.82
C SER A 371 -3.20 8.83 -9.58
N TYR A 372 -3.60 9.34 -10.74
CA TYR A 372 -4.15 8.49 -11.79
C TYR A 372 -3.12 7.43 -12.23
N VAL A 373 -3.52 6.44 -13.04
CA VAL A 373 -2.52 5.61 -13.73
C VAL A 373 -1.80 6.47 -14.76
N LEU A 374 -0.53 6.79 -14.52
CA LEU A 374 0.26 7.64 -15.41
C LEU A 374 1.13 6.79 -16.33
N GLN A 375 1.25 7.20 -17.58
CA GLN A 375 2.16 6.63 -18.55
C GLN A 375 2.94 7.75 -19.23
N ASN A 376 4.26 7.62 -19.29
CA ASN A 376 5.13 8.54 -20.01
C ASN A 376 5.69 7.88 -21.27
N LYS A 377 5.45 8.52 -22.42
CA LYS A 377 5.90 8.08 -23.75
C LYS A 377 7.01 8.96 -24.34
N GLY A 378 7.80 9.61 -23.47
CA GLY A 378 8.89 10.51 -23.84
C GLY A 378 8.48 11.97 -24.07
N ALA A 379 7.18 12.29 -24.06
CA ALA A 379 6.66 13.65 -24.22
C ALA A 379 6.13 14.27 -22.91
N GLY A 380 6.41 13.62 -21.77
CA GLY A 380 5.79 13.89 -20.47
C GLY A 380 4.84 12.77 -20.06
N ALA A 381 4.49 12.76 -18.78
CA ALA A 381 3.52 11.81 -18.24
C ALA A 381 2.09 12.29 -18.52
N ASP A 382 1.25 11.40 -19.05
CA ASP A 382 -0.19 11.61 -19.26
C ASP A 382 -0.95 10.51 -18.50
N ARG A 383 -2.25 10.68 -18.24
CA ARG A 383 -3.08 9.52 -17.83
C ARG A 383 -3.00 8.46 -18.91
N GLN A 384 -2.75 7.22 -18.51
CA GLN A 384 -2.71 6.09 -19.42
C GLN A 384 -4.08 5.89 -20.09
N ASN A 385 -5.15 6.05 -19.32
CA ASN A 385 -6.52 6.02 -19.80
C ASN A 385 -7.20 7.37 -19.53
N ALA A 386 -7.51 8.11 -20.59
CA ALA A 386 -8.20 9.40 -20.48
C ALA A 386 -9.62 9.27 -19.87
N ALA A 387 -10.22 8.07 -19.91
CA ALA A 387 -11.53 7.79 -19.32
C ALA A 387 -11.43 7.30 -17.86
N GLU A 388 -10.24 7.20 -17.27
CA GLU A 388 -10.10 6.90 -15.84
C GLU A 388 -10.83 7.97 -15.02
N ALA A 389 -11.85 7.53 -14.27
CA ALA A 389 -12.61 8.39 -13.39
C ALA A 389 -11.74 8.83 -12.20
N GLN A 390 -11.97 10.06 -11.75
CA GLN A 390 -11.40 10.54 -10.49
C GLN A 390 -11.84 9.61 -9.34
N ALA A 391 -10.91 9.31 -8.43
CA ALA A 391 -11.13 8.45 -7.28
C ALA A 391 -11.65 7.03 -7.61
N ALA A 392 -11.42 6.53 -8.84
CA ALA A 392 -11.77 5.15 -9.18
C ALA A 392 -11.04 4.17 -8.26
N ASN A 393 -11.77 3.21 -7.68
CA ASN A 393 -11.20 2.14 -6.87
C ASN A 393 -10.73 0.95 -7.70
N ASN A 394 -11.10 0.85 -8.97
CA ASN A 394 -10.62 -0.20 -9.88
C ASN A 394 -9.98 0.45 -11.10
N VAL A 395 -8.70 0.19 -11.31
CA VAL A 395 -7.92 0.73 -12.42
C VAL A 395 -7.17 -0.37 -13.14
N LEU A 396 -7.04 -0.19 -14.45
CA LEU A 396 -6.29 -1.12 -15.28
C LEU A 396 -4.92 -0.52 -15.59
N GLU A 397 -3.90 -1.25 -15.16
CA GLU A 397 -2.52 -0.95 -15.45
C GLU A 397 -2.14 -1.59 -16.78
N GLY A 398 -2.36 -0.83 -17.85
CA GLY A 398 -1.84 -1.14 -19.18
C GLY A 398 -0.31 -1.11 -19.22
N PRO A 399 0.32 -1.47 -20.35
CA PRO A 399 1.77 -1.42 -20.50
C PRO A 399 2.36 -0.05 -20.15
N GLY A 400 3.29 -0.02 -19.18
CA GLY A 400 3.97 1.20 -18.73
C GLY A 400 3.10 2.18 -17.94
N GLY A 401 1.94 1.73 -17.44
CA GLY A 401 1.14 2.49 -16.48
C GLY A 401 1.75 2.37 -15.08
N VAL A 402 1.76 3.47 -14.33
CA VAL A 402 2.36 3.56 -13.00
C VAL A 402 1.44 4.37 -12.09
N ILE A 403 1.21 3.89 -10.87
CA ILE A 403 0.54 4.66 -9.82
C ILE A 403 1.57 5.18 -8.82
N TYR A 404 1.44 6.45 -8.45
CA TYR A 404 2.26 7.12 -7.44
C TYR A 404 1.40 7.39 -6.22
N VAL A 405 1.90 7.04 -5.04
CA VAL A 405 1.22 7.25 -3.77
C VAL A 405 2.15 7.97 -2.81
N THR A 406 1.68 9.09 -2.27
CA THR A 406 2.35 9.80 -1.17
C THR A 406 1.67 9.40 0.14
N THR A 407 2.45 8.89 1.09
CA THR A 407 2.03 8.50 2.43
C THR A 407 1.90 9.71 3.33
N ASN A 408 0.88 9.71 4.20
CA ASN A 408 0.77 10.68 5.29
C ASN A 408 1.63 10.24 6.50
N SER A 409 1.69 11.08 7.55
CA SER A 409 2.41 10.76 8.78
C SER A 409 1.80 9.59 9.55
N ALA A 410 2.61 8.57 9.82
CA ALA A 410 2.22 7.37 10.54
C ALA A 410 2.23 7.54 12.07
N SER A 411 2.93 8.54 12.61
CA SER A 411 2.98 8.82 14.06
C SER A 411 2.07 9.97 14.48
N GLY A 412 1.71 10.86 13.54
CA GLY A 412 0.97 12.08 13.84
C GLY A 412 1.83 13.18 14.43
N SER A 413 3.15 13.08 14.23
CA SER A 413 4.14 14.08 14.66
C SER A 413 3.96 15.41 13.92
N LYS A 414 3.62 15.36 12.62
CA LYS A 414 3.44 16.54 11.76
C LYS A 414 2.54 16.28 10.57
N TYR A 415 1.82 17.31 10.12
CA TYR A 415 0.97 17.30 8.91
C TYR A 415 1.16 18.57 8.08
N TYR A 416 1.03 18.46 6.76
CA TYR A 416 1.00 19.62 5.86
C TYR A 416 -0.36 19.82 5.22
N ASN A 417 -0.77 21.07 5.13
CA ASN A 417 -1.98 21.46 4.44
C ASN A 417 -1.82 21.23 2.94
N LEU A 418 -2.89 20.81 2.29
CA LEU A 418 -2.96 20.78 0.83
C LEU A 418 -2.78 22.21 0.28
N THR A 419 -2.05 22.35 -0.82
CA THR A 419 -1.79 23.63 -1.49
C THR A 419 -2.58 23.74 -2.77
N GLU A 420 -3.18 24.88 -3.10
CA GLU A 420 -3.82 25.01 -4.41
C GLU A 420 -2.80 24.90 -5.55
N PRO A 421 -3.11 24.18 -6.64
CA PRO A 421 -2.23 24.08 -7.80
C PRO A 421 -1.90 25.45 -8.40
N ILE A 422 -0.67 25.63 -8.88
CA ILE A 422 -0.23 26.94 -9.42
C ILE A 422 -0.83 27.18 -10.80
N ALA A 423 -1.78 28.12 -10.89
CA ALA A 423 -2.47 28.48 -12.13
C ALA A 423 -1.50 28.76 -13.30
N GLY A 424 -1.80 28.21 -14.47
CA GLY A 424 -1.01 28.39 -15.70
C GLY A 424 0.26 27.52 -15.79
N THR A 425 0.53 26.67 -14.81
CA THR A 425 1.60 25.67 -14.87
C THR A 425 1.03 24.29 -15.18
N SER A 426 1.91 23.33 -15.50
CA SER A 426 1.51 21.92 -15.61
C SER A 426 0.92 21.37 -14.32
N ASP A 427 1.23 21.99 -13.18
CA ASP A 427 0.74 21.63 -11.84
C ASP A 427 -0.78 21.82 -11.72
N ALA A 428 -1.28 22.95 -12.23
CA ALA A 428 -2.72 23.27 -12.22
C ALA A 428 -3.48 22.65 -13.38
N THR A 429 -2.92 22.70 -14.59
CA THR A 429 -3.49 21.96 -15.70
C THR A 429 -2.40 21.40 -16.60
N HIS A 430 -2.40 20.09 -16.88
CA HIS A 430 -1.44 19.49 -17.82
C HIS A 430 -1.77 19.91 -19.27
N GLY A 431 -1.49 21.16 -19.64
CA GLY A 431 -1.86 21.73 -20.95
C GLY A 431 -3.37 21.70 -21.22
N GLY A 432 -4.19 21.89 -20.17
CA GLY A 432 -5.64 21.75 -20.25
C GLY A 432 -6.17 20.31 -20.30
N LYS A 433 -5.29 19.30 -20.17
CA LYS A 433 -5.69 17.89 -20.18
C LYS A 433 -6.28 17.44 -18.84
N TYR A 434 -5.80 17.93 -17.69
CA TYR A 434 -6.29 17.58 -16.34
C TYR A 434 -5.99 18.69 -15.32
N PRO A 435 -6.81 19.01 -14.29
CA PRO A 435 -8.24 18.75 -14.04
C PRO A 435 -9.09 20.05 -13.96
N ALA A 436 -10.43 19.90 -13.93
CA ALA A 436 -11.36 20.87 -13.32
C ALA A 436 -12.33 20.08 -12.45
N GLY A 437 -11.85 19.69 -11.27
CA GLY A 437 -12.59 18.96 -10.24
C GLY A 437 -12.13 19.45 -8.87
N THR A 438 -12.98 19.26 -7.86
CA THR A 438 -12.62 19.61 -6.48
C THR A 438 -12.91 18.45 -5.54
N MET A 439 -12.14 18.34 -4.47
CA MET A 439 -12.41 17.38 -3.39
C MET A 439 -13.04 18.10 -2.19
N PRO A 440 -14.04 17.50 -1.50
CA PRO A 440 -14.76 18.11 -0.39
C PRO A 440 -13.97 18.25 0.94
N ASN A 441 -12.66 17.96 0.94
CA ASN A 441 -11.80 17.97 2.13
C ASN A 441 -10.66 18.99 2.01
N ALA A 442 -10.96 20.24 1.62
CA ALA A 442 -9.94 21.28 1.63
C ALA A 442 -9.40 21.53 3.05
N PRO A 443 -8.22 22.14 3.21
CA PRO A 443 -7.59 22.48 4.50
C PRO A 443 -8.42 23.37 5.45
N THR A 444 -9.62 23.77 5.05
CA THR A 444 -10.59 24.49 5.88
C THR A 444 -11.84 23.65 6.01
N ALA A 445 -12.38 23.53 7.22
CA ALA A 445 -13.59 22.76 7.49
C ALA A 445 -14.73 23.20 6.54
N GLY A 446 -15.13 22.31 5.62
CA GLY A 446 -16.19 22.55 4.63
C GLY A 446 -15.75 23.22 3.31
N GLY A 447 -14.44 23.39 3.06
CA GLY A 447 -13.93 23.94 1.81
C GLY A 447 -13.74 22.90 0.69
N THR A 448 -13.88 23.33 -0.56
CA THR A 448 -13.52 22.56 -1.77
C THR A 448 -12.08 22.86 -2.19
N HIS A 449 -11.27 21.82 -2.46
CA HIS A 449 -9.87 21.94 -2.89
C HIS A 449 -9.69 21.53 -4.35
N THR A 450 -8.92 22.29 -5.14
CA THR A 450 -8.61 21.90 -6.52
C THR A 450 -7.49 20.89 -6.55
N LEU A 451 -7.71 19.75 -7.21
CA LEU A 451 -6.69 18.70 -7.35
C LEU A 451 -5.50 19.14 -8.20
N HIS A 452 -4.30 18.69 -7.83
CA HIS A 452 -3.14 18.75 -8.72
C HIS A 452 -3.34 17.79 -9.90
N TRP A 453 -2.84 18.18 -11.07
CA TRP A 453 -3.16 17.50 -12.34
C TRP A 453 -2.94 15.98 -12.37
N ALA A 454 -1.91 15.51 -11.67
CA ALA A 454 -1.52 14.10 -11.63
C ALA A 454 -2.40 13.28 -10.68
N ASN A 455 -3.04 13.93 -9.71
CA ASN A 455 -3.67 13.29 -8.57
C ASN A 455 -5.15 12.99 -8.83
N SER A 456 -5.51 11.73 -8.54
CA SER A 456 -6.89 11.23 -8.56
C SER A 456 -7.55 11.43 -7.20
N VAL A 457 -6.76 11.35 -6.12
CA VAL A 457 -7.18 11.59 -4.73
C VAL A 457 -6.09 12.37 -4.01
N GLU A 458 -6.53 13.33 -3.20
CA GLU A 458 -5.71 14.08 -2.26
C GLU A 458 -6.50 14.16 -0.95
N ASN A 459 -5.84 13.88 0.17
CA ASN A 459 -6.49 13.92 1.47
C ASN A 459 -5.56 14.43 2.55
N GLN A 460 -6.12 15.29 3.40
CA GLN A 460 -5.46 15.71 4.63
C GLN A 460 -6.48 15.84 5.74
N ASP A 461 -6.74 14.72 6.41
CA ASP A 461 -7.62 14.62 7.58
C ASP A 461 -6.84 14.74 8.91
N TYR A 462 -5.53 15.03 8.85
CA TYR A 462 -4.58 15.17 9.97
C TYR A 462 -4.81 14.11 11.04
N VAL A 463 -5.06 12.89 10.56
CA VAL A 463 -5.08 11.66 11.34
C VAL A 463 -3.94 10.79 10.85
N ARG A 464 -3.43 9.94 11.74
CA ARG A 464 -2.41 8.97 11.40
C ARG A 464 -2.98 8.00 10.38
N THR A 465 -2.20 7.68 9.35
CA THR A 465 -2.57 6.63 8.39
C THR A 465 -1.40 5.71 8.12
N TYR A 466 -1.71 4.54 7.59
CA TYR A 466 -0.76 3.67 6.91
C TYR A 466 -1.37 3.19 5.60
N LEU A 467 -0.52 2.76 4.67
CA LEU A 467 -0.99 2.04 3.49
C LEU A 467 -0.95 0.54 3.74
N LYS A 468 -2.02 -0.15 3.40
CA LYS A 468 -2.07 -1.62 3.30
C LYS A 468 -2.09 -2.01 1.83
N VAL A 469 -1.16 -2.85 1.41
CA VAL A 469 -1.03 -3.30 0.02
C VAL A 469 -1.19 -4.81 -0.07
N ALA A 470 -2.36 -5.24 -0.54
CA ALA A 470 -2.65 -6.63 -0.84
C ALA A 470 -2.12 -7.02 -2.21
N VAL A 471 -1.29 -8.04 -2.26
CA VAL A 471 -0.60 -8.50 -3.47
C VAL A 471 -1.06 -9.92 -3.79
N THR A 472 -1.59 -10.10 -4.99
CA THR A 472 -1.95 -11.41 -5.56
C THR A 472 -1.30 -11.59 -6.92
N ALA A 473 -1.49 -12.74 -7.56
CA ALA A 473 -1.04 -12.94 -8.94
C ALA A 473 -1.68 -11.94 -9.91
N ASP A 474 -2.90 -11.47 -9.65
CA ASP A 474 -3.69 -10.74 -10.65
C ASP A 474 -3.91 -9.27 -10.29
N LYS A 475 -3.76 -8.91 -9.01
CA LYS A 475 -4.11 -7.59 -8.49
C LYS A 475 -3.13 -7.09 -7.43
N LEU A 476 -2.88 -5.78 -7.42
CA LEU A 476 -2.43 -5.02 -6.24
C LEU A 476 -3.62 -4.21 -5.69
N ALA A 477 -3.97 -4.34 -4.43
CA ALA A 477 -4.94 -3.44 -3.78
C ALA A 477 -4.19 -2.51 -2.81
N VAL A 478 -4.14 -1.22 -3.09
CA VAL A 478 -3.50 -0.21 -2.23
C VAL A 478 -4.60 0.53 -1.47
N THR A 479 -4.59 0.43 -0.15
CA THR A 479 -5.61 1.01 0.73
C THR A 479 -4.95 1.98 1.70
N ASN A 480 -5.41 3.23 1.75
CA ASN A 480 -5.02 4.17 2.80
C ASN A 480 -5.97 4.03 3.99
N VAL A 481 -5.44 3.60 5.14
CA VAL A 481 -6.24 3.21 6.30
C VAL A 481 -5.99 4.19 7.44
N VAL A 482 -7.08 4.61 8.10
CA VAL A 482 -7.02 5.44 9.31
C VAL A 482 -6.45 4.63 10.47
N ALA A 483 -5.30 5.04 10.98
CA ALA A 483 -4.64 4.41 12.13
C ALA A 483 -4.96 5.12 13.46
N GLY A 484 -5.62 6.26 13.39
CA GLY A 484 -5.86 7.11 14.55
C GLY A 484 -6.99 8.08 14.34
N VAL A 485 -7.44 8.62 15.45
CA VAL A 485 -8.58 9.52 15.57
C VAL A 485 -8.17 10.62 16.53
N CYS A 486 -8.93 11.72 16.56
CA CYS A 486 -8.54 12.98 17.19
C CYS A 486 -8.26 12.92 18.71
N ASP A 487 -8.48 11.79 19.38
CA ASP A 487 -8.30 11.62 20.84
C ASP A 487 -7.02 10.83 21.22
N TYR A 488 -6.27 10.28 20.26
CA TYR A 488 -5.01 9.53 20.51
C TYR A 488 -3.77 10.44 20.27
N PRO A 489 -2.52 10.08 20.66
CA PRO A 489 -1.32 10.92 20.48
C PRO A 489 -1.18 11.30 19.01
N ASN A 490 -1.64 12.51 18.74
CA ASN A 490 -1.50 13.22 17.50
C ASN A 490 -1.09 14.61 17.94
N LYS A 491 0.20 14.68 18.29
CA LYS A 491 0.84 15.84 18.85
C LYS A 491 0.54 17.09 18.02
N TYR A 492 0.61 16.97 16.70
CA TYR A 492 0.33 18.10 15.82
C TYR A 492 -1.08 18.65 16.03
N THR A 493 -2.09 17.79 16.06
CA THR A 493 -3.49 18.22 16.24
C THR A 493 -3.75 18.86 17.61
N THR A 494 -3.17 18.29 18.68
CA THR A 494 -3.34 18.82 20.04
C THR A 494 -2.69 20.19 20.22
N GLN A 495 -1.57 20.45 19.54
CA GLN A 495 -0.80 21.68 19.72
C GLN A 495 -1.19 22.83 18.77
N HIS A 496 -1.66 22.55 17.55
CA HIS A 496 -1.76 23.60 16.52
C HIS A 496 -3.15 23.97 16.05
N VAL A 497 -4.11 23.06 16.14
CA VAL A 497 -5.28 23.19 15.28
C VAL A 497 -6.52 23.69 16.04
N GLY A 498 -6.53 23.65 17.38
CA GLY A 498 -7.46 24.39 18.28
C GLY A 498 -8.95 24.03 18.22
N GLN A 499 -9.49 23.73 17.04
CA GLN A 499 -10.79 23.16 16.70
C GLN A 499 -10.64 22.45 15.35
N TRP A 500 -10.27 21.17 15.38
CA TRP A 500 -10.02 20.46 14.13
C TRP A 500 -10.07 18.94 14.29
N CYS A 501 -11.24 18.46 14.69
CA CYS A 501 -12.05 17.75 13.71
C CYS A 501 -13.04 18.79 13.17
N GLY A 502 -13.63 18.63 12.00
CA GLY A 502 -14.63 19.57 11.46
C GLY A 502 -15.94 19.72 12.27
N ALA A 503 -15.95 19.49 13.58
CA ALA A 503 -17.05 19.76 14.49
C ALA A 503 -16.54 20.29 15.84
N THR A 504 -17.37 21.07 16.52
CA THR A 504 -17.25 21.42 17.94
C THR A 504 -16.83 20.18 18.75
N GLN A 505 -16.09 20.32 19.87
CA GLN A 505 -15.78 19.23 20.82
C GLN A 505 -17.04 18.54 21.35
N THR A 506 -17.72 17.76 20.52
CA THR A 506 -18.79 16.86 20.89
C THR A 506 -18.13 15.52 21.10
N THR A 507 -18.19 15.02 22.33
CA THR A 507 -17.87 13.64 22.72
C THR A 507 -18.10 12.67 21.57
N THR A 508 -17.01 12.14 21.00
CA THR A 508 -17.08 11.16 19.91
C THR A 508 -17.63 9.88 20.47
N THR A 509 -18.92 9.65 20.24
CA THR A 509 -19.57 8.40 20.60
C THR A 509 -19.60 7.52 19.37
N LEU A 510 -18.86 6.41 19.38
CA LEU A 510 -19.06 5.37 18.38
C LEU A 510 -20.31 4.58 18.78
N ALA A 511 -21.34 4.62 17.94
CA ALA A 511 -22.53 3.81 18.14
C ALA A 511 -22.36 2.50 17.36
N ASP A 512 -22.56 1.37 18.04
CA ASP A 512 -22.71 0.08 17.35
C ASP A 512 -23.91 0.17 16.40
N LYS A 513 -23.73 -0.20 15.13
CA LYS A 513 -24.78 -0.28 14.10
C LYS A 513 -25.95 -1.17 14.54
N ASN A 514 -25.73 -2.11 15.46
CA ASN A 514 -26.74 -3.00 16.04
C ASN A 514 -27.39 -2.46 17.33
N GLY A 515 -26.98 -1.29 17.80
CA GLY A 515 -27.56 -0.63 18.98
C GLY A 515 -27.17 -1.23 20.34
N ASN A 516 -26.16 -2.11 20.40
CA ASN A 516 -25.79 -2.80 21.65
C ASN A 516 -24.86 -1.98 22.57
N GLY A 517 -24.45 -0.78 22.17
CA GLY A 517 -23.61 0.05 23.02
C GLY A 517 -23.14 1.34 22.35
N THR A 518 -22.78 2.30 23.21
CA THR A 518 -22.12 3.55 22.87
C THR A 518 -20.71 3.52 23.45
N PHE A 519 -19.70 3.58 22.60
CA PHE A 519 -18.31 3.69 23.02
C PHE A 519 -17.92 5.18 23.07
N ASP A 520 -17.69 5.68 24.29
CA ASP A 520 -17.10 7.00 24.54
C ASP A 520 -15.58 6.82 24.65
N ARG A 521 -14.84 7.31 23.64
CA ARG A 521 -13.38 7.17 23.58
C ARG A 521 -12.66 7.88 24.73
N ASN A 522 -13.32 8.86 25.36
CA ASN A 522 -12.78 9.56 26.53
C ASN A 522 -13.10 8.87 27.86
N LYS A 523 -13.99 7.86 27.85
CA LYS A 523 -14.41 7.12 29.06
C LYS A 523 -15.03 5.76 28.71
N PRO A 524 -14.24 4.72 28.39
CA PRO A 524 -14.78 3.41 28.08
C PRO A 524 -15.63 2.89 29.24
N SER A 525 -16.86 2.44 28.95
CA SER A 525 -17.66 1.68 29.92
C SER A 525 -16.91 0.39 30.27
N SER A 526 -16.94 -0.02 31.54
CA SER A 526 -16.27 -1.24 32.01
C SER A 526 -16.69 -2.45 31.16
N GLY A 527 -15.77 -2.97 30.33
CA GLY A 527 -15.98 -4.14 29.48
C GLY A 527 -15.84 -3.91 27.97
N ALA A 528 -15.76 -2.67 27.48
CA ALA A 528 -15.40 -2.39 26.08
C ALA A 528 -13.86 -2.27 25.92
N PRO A 529 -13.24 -2.76 24.83
CA PRO A 529 -11.83 -2.51 24.56
C PRO A 529 -11.56 -1.01 24.47
N ALA A 530 -10.40 -0.55 24.96
CA ALA A 530 -10.07 0.88 25.07
C ALA A 530 -9.99 1.61 23.72
N THR A 531 -9.95 0.86 22.62
CA THR A 531 -10.00 1.31 21.23
C THR A 531 -10.68 0.21 20.41
N PRO A 532 -11.63 0.54 19.50
CA PRO A 532 -12.07 -0.42 18.50
C PRO A 532 -10.88 -0.83 17.63
N SER A 533 -10.67 -2.12 17.43
CA SER A 533 -9.77 -2.61 16.37
C SER A 533 -10.41 -2.37 15.00
N ASN A 534 -9.61 -2.48 13.93
CA ASN A 534 -10.11 -2.42 12.56
C ASN A 534 -11.20 -3.48 12.28
N ALA A 535 -11.14 -4.64 12.95
CA ALA A 535 -12.20 -5.67 13.01
C ALA A 535 -13.60 -5.14 13.27
N ASP A 536 -13.68 -4.07 14.06
CA ASP A 536 -14.93 -3.49 14.53
C ASP A 536 -15.27 -2.19 13.78
N ALA A 537 -14.44 -1.70 12.86
CA ALA A 537 -14.71 -0.47 12.10
C ALA A 537 -16.08 -0.54 11.38
N ASP A 538 -16.43 -1.72 10.85
CA ASP A 538 -17.73 -1.97 10.23
C ASP A 538 -18.90 -2.00 11.21
N LYS A 539 -18.64 -2.20 12.51
CA LYS A 539 -19.67 -2.21 13.55
C LYS A 539 -19.99 -0.82 14.05
N TYR A 540 -19.16 0.19 13.77
CA TYR A 540 -19.34 1.53 14.32
C TYR A 540 -19.62 2.57 13.22
N THR A 541 -20.48 3.54 13.51
CA THR A 541 -20.66 4.74 12.67
C THR A 541 -20.32 5.99 13.45
N THR A 542 -19.63 6.93 12.81
CA THR A 542 -19.35 8.24 13.40
C THR A 542 -20.53 9.17 13.20
N THR A 543 -21.05 9.73 14.30
CA THR A 543 -22.13 10.73 14.26
C THR A 543 -21.61 12.14 13.97
N THR A 544 -20.29 12.37 14.07
CA THR A 544 -19.61 13.63 13.75
C THR A 544 -18.16 13.41 13.29
N GLY A 545 -17.79 13.99 12.14
CA GLY A 545 -16.48 14.64 11.91
C GLY A 545 -15.30 13.88 11.28
N VAL A 546 -15.04 12.60 11.61
CA VAL A 546 -13.88 11.83 11.07
C VAL A 546 -14.24 10.35 10.93
N ALA A 547 -13.62 9.65 9.99
CA ALA A 547 -13.78 8.20 9.84
C ALA A 547 -13.20 7.45 11.07
N PRO A 548 -13.82 6.35 11.54
CA PRO A 548 -13.27 5.51 12.60
C PRO A 548 -11.87 4.94 12.25
N VAL A 549 -11.10 4.58 13.29
CA VAL A 549 -9.89 3.75 13.13
C VAL A 549 -10.24 2.50 12.31
N GLY A 550 -9.37 2.17 11.36
CA GLY A 550 -9.52 1.05 10.43
C GLY A 550 -10.34 1.32 9.19
N THR A 551 -10.96 2.49 9.09
CA THR A 551 -11.70 2.85 7.87
C THR A 551 -10.73 3.13 6.73
N ALA A 552 -11.03 2.60 5.55
CA ALA A 552 -10.36 2.99 4.32
C ALA A 552 -10.77 4.41 3.90
N GLN A 553 -9.80 5.32 3.79
CA GLN A 553 -10.00 6.65 3.23
C GLN A 553 -9.95 6.64 1.69
N ASP A 554 -9.14 5.76 1.12
CA ASP A 554 -9.05 5.51 -0.32
C ASP A 554 -8.63 4.05 -0.53
N THR A 555 -9.11 3.45 -1.61
CA THR A 555 -8.67 2.12 -2.06
C THR A 555 -8.52 2.15 -3.57
N VAL A 556 -7.41 1.63 -4.08
CA VAL A 556 -7.24 1.38 -5.51
C VAL A 556 -6.79 -0.05 -5.76
N ASN A 557 -7.53 -0.73 -6.63
CA ASN A 557 -7.26 -2.06 -7.13
C ASN A 557 -6.64 -1.94 -8.52
N ILE A 558 -5.36 -2.21 -8.59
CA ILE A 558 -4.54 -2.20 -9.80
C ILE A 558 -4.57 -3.60 -10.38
N THR A 559 -5.20 -3.77 -11.54
CA THR A 559 -5.16 -5.02 -12.29
C THR A 559 -4.16 -4.89 -13.42
N LYS A 560 -3.30 -5.89 -13.61
CA LYS A 560 -2.29 -5.85 -14.68
C LYS A 560 -2.90 -6.28 -16.01
N TRP A 561 -2.56 -5.56 -17.07
CA TRP A 561 -2.83 -6.00 -18.43
C TRP A 561 -2.02 -7.26 -18.78
N ASP A 562 -2.70 -8.37 -19.13
CA ASP A 562 -2.07 -9.66 -19.42
C ASP A 562 -1.55 -9.80 -20.85
N GLY A 563 -1.74 -8.78 -21.69
CA GLY A 563 -1.24 -8.76 -23.06
C GLY A 563 -2.00 -9.65 -24.05
N THR A 564 -3.09 -10.31 -23.65
CA THR A 564 -3.93 -11.11 -24.56
C THR A 564 -5.19 -10.36 -24.99
N GLN A 565 -5.07 -9.36 -25.87
CA GLN A 565 -6.22 -8.82 -26.60
C GLN A 565 -5.83 -8.05 -27.87
N GLY A 566 -6.59 -8.28 -28.94
CA GLY A 566 -6.55 -7.51 -30.20
C GLY A 566 -7.18 -6.11 -30.06
N ASP A 567 -7.51 -5.47 -31.18
CA ASP A 567 -7.84 -4.03 -31.34
C ASP A 567 -9.11 -3.49 -30.61
N GLY A 568 -9.50 -4.04 -29.46
CA GLY A 568 -10.65 -3.63 -28.64
C GLY A 568 -10.30 -2.72 -27.45
N GLN A 569 -11.33 -2.11 -26.84
CA GLN A 569 -11.23 -1.15 -25.72
C GLN A 569 -11.57 -1.82 -24.37
N LEU A 570 -10.86 -1.40 -23.31
CA LEU A 570 -10.97 -1.98 -21.96
C LEU A 570 -11.93 -1.21 -21.06
N LEU A 571 -12.69 -1.95 -20.27
CA LEU A 571 -13.60 -1.46 -19.24
C LEU A 571 -13.03 -1.81 -17.86
N ALA A 572 -12.77 -0.80 -17.04
CA ALA A 572 -12.61 -0.96 -15.60
C ALA A 572 -13.93 -0.58 -14.93
N LEU A 573 -14.48 -1.47 -14.11
CA LEU A 573 -15.72 -1.25 -13.36
C LEU A 573 -15.38 -1.16 -11.88
N ASP A 574 -15.78 -0.07 -11.24
CA ASP A 574 -15.73 0.12 -9.80
C ASP A 574 -16.88 -0.64 -9.13
N VAL A 575 -16.57 -1.51 -8.16
CA VAL A 575 -17.58 -2.24 -7.35
C VAL A 575 -17.15 -2.10 -5.88
N PRO A 576 -17.83 -1.28 -5.07
CA PRO A 576 -17.55 -1.19 -3.63
C PRO A 576 -17.90 -2.49 -2.91
N PRO A 577 -17.30 -2.79 -1.74
CA PRO A 577 -17.68 -3.97 -0.96
C PRO A 577 -19.12 -3.83 -0.45
N SER A 578 -19.98 -4.79 -0.77
CA SER A 578 -21.36 -4.87 -0.25
C SER A 578 -21.51 -6.04 0.72
N ASN A 579 -21.87 -5.73 1.97
CA ASN A 579 -22.61 -6.63 2.86
C ASN A 579 -24.12 -6.25 2.76
N PRO A 580 -25.07 -7.09 3.23
CA PRO A 580 -25.73 -8.24 2.61
C PRO A 580 -26.99 -7.91 1.76
N GLY A 581 -27.15 -8.58 0.61
CA GLY A 581 -28.40 -8.69 -0.17
C GLY A 581 -28.64 -7.62 -1.24
N GLU A 582 -28.24 -7.88 -2.49
CA GLU A 582 -28.32 -6.97 -3.64
C GLU A 582 -29.22 -7.50 -4.77
N LEU A 583 -29.90 -6.58 -5.46
CA LEU A 583 -30.54 -6.79 -6.77
C LEU A 583 -29.74 -6.03 -7.84
N GLY A 584 -29.20 -6.74 -8.82
CA GLY A 584 -28.43 -6.16 -9.92
C GLY A 584 -28.75 -6.83 -11.27
N TRP A 585 -28.38 -6.18 -12.36
CA TRP A 585 -28.52 -6.74 -13.71
C TRP A 585 -27.40 -6.31 -14.65
N PHE A 586 -27.12 -7.11 -15.69
CA PHE A 586 -26.14 -6.80 -16.74
C PHE A 586 -26.51 -7.45 -18.08
N ILE A 587 -25.97 -6.95 -19.20
CA ILE A 587 -26.17 -7.52 -20.54
C ILE A 587 -25.13 -8.62 -20.78
N ASN A 588 -25.57 -9.85 -21.05
CA ASN A 588 -24.68 -10.97 -21.34
C ASN A 588 -24.01 -10.79 -22.69
N GLY A 589 -22.68 -10.90 -22.73
CA GLY A 589 -21.90 -10.71 -23.94
C GLY A 589 -21.47 -9.26 -24.19
N GLY A 590 -21.93 -8.28 -23.40
CA GLY A 590 -21.61 -6.87 -23.58
C GLY A 590 -22.64 -6.12 -24.44
N ASN A 591 -22.49 -4.81 -24.59
CA ASN A 591 -23.41 -3.98 -25.37
C ASN A 591 -23.05 -4.02 -26.86
N HIS A 592 -23.39 -5.12 -27.53
CA HIS A 592 -23.22 -5.22 -28.97
C HIS A 592 -24.33 -4.48 -29.71
N LEU A 593 -24.05 -4.07 -30.95
CA LEU A 593 -25.08 -3.49 -31.81
C LEU A 593 -26.20 -4.53 -32.03
N VAL A 594 -27.39 -4.24 -31.51
CA VAL A 594 -28.61 -4.97 -31.86
C VAL A 594 -28.95 -4.67 -33.31
N ASN A 595 -28.45 -5.52 -34.21
CA ASN A 595 -28.59 -5.35 -35.65
C ASN A 595 -29.91 -5.98 -36.13
N LEU A 596 -30.84 -5.14 -36.60
CA LEU A 596 -32.11 -5.60 -37.19
C LEU A 596 -31.94 -6.09 -38.64
N GLY A 597 -30.74 -5.99 -39.21
CA GLY A 597 -30.41 -6.31 -40.59
C GLY A 597 -30.93 -5.29 -41.60
N THR A 598 -30.81 -5.63 -42.88
CA THR A 598 -31.32 -4.80 -43.98
C THR A 598 -32.84 -4.92 -44.07
N ALA A 599 -33.55 -3.80 -43.98
CA ALA A 599 -35.01 -3.80 -44.06
C ALA A 599 -35.52 -4.19 -45.46
N ASN A 600 -36.51 -5.09 -45.51
CA ASN A 600 -37.13 -5.56 -46.76
C ASN A 600 -38.31 -4.67 -47.14
N ARG A 601 -38.39 -4.25 -48.40
CA ARG A 601 -39.49 -3.41 -48.92
C ARG A 601 -40.70 -4.24 -49.34
N HIS A 602 -41.88 -3.87 -48.86
CA HIS A 602 -43.15 -4.51 -49.17
C HIS A 602 -44.19 -3.46 -49.59
N GLY A 603 -44.15 -3.06 -50.86
CA GLY A 603 -45.06 -2.04 -51.41
C GLY A 603 -44.87 -0.68 -50.74
N ASN A 604 -45.71 -0.35 -49.76
CA ASN A 604 -45.75 0.94 -49.06
C ASN A 604 -45.10 0.92 -47.65
N TYR A 605 -44.44 -0.15 -47.23
CA TYR A 605 -43.69 -0.21 -45.96
C TYR A 605 -42.41 -1.06 -46.05
N PHE A 606 -41.60 -0.98 -45.00
CA PHE A 606 -40.40 -1.79 -44.76
C PHE A 606 -40.54 -2.63 -43.49
N THR A 607 -39.87 -3.80 -43.45
CA THR A 607 -39.78 -4.65 -42.24
C THR A 607 -38.37 -5.17 -41.97
N ALA A 608 -38.01 -5.28 -40.70
CA ALA A 608 -36.75 -5.85 -40.21
C ALA A 608 -36.96 -6.56 -38.86
N THR A 609 -36.08 -7.49 -38.51
CA THR A 609 -36.17 -8.29 -37.27
C THR A 609 -34.78 -8.47 -36.66
N GLY A 610 -34.69 -8.52 -35.34
CA GLY A 610 -33.46 -8.85 -34.63
C GLY A 610 -33.75 -9.32 -33.22
N THR A 611 -32.73 -9.53 -32.41
CA THR A 611 -32.86 -10.02 -31.04
C THR A 611 -32.00 -9.19 -30.10
N VAL A 612 -32.52 -8.90 -28.92
CA VAL A 612 -31.76 -8.27 -27.85
C VAL A 612 -30.86 -9.31 -27.18
N ASP A 613 -29.63 -8.92 -26.86
CA ASP A 613 -28.70 -9.76 -26.11
C ASP A 613 -29.31 -10.12 -24.74
N PRO A 614 -29.20 -11.39 -24.29
CA PRO A 614 -29.79 -11.78 -23.01
C PRO A 614 -29.27 -10.91 -21.86
N LEU A 615 -30.12 -10.42 -20.98
CA LEU A 615 -29.75 -9.68 -19.78
C LEU A 615 -29.81 -10.61 -18.57
N SER A 616 -28.72 -10.71 -17.82
CA SER A 616 -28.68 -11.41 -16.53
C SER A 616 -29.21 -10.50 -15.43
N ILE A 617 -30.15 -11.00 -14.63
CA ILE A 617 -30.68 -10.31 -13.45
C ILE A 617 -30.39 -11.21 -12.26
N THR A 618 -29.65 -10.71 -11.28
CA THR A 618 -29.31 -11.42 -10.04
C THR A 618 -29.99 -10.72 -8.88
N ASP A 619 -30.82 -11.46 -8.16
CA ASP A 619 -31.40 -10.99 -6.90
C ASP A 619 -31.00 -11.93 -5.77
N SER A 620 -30.30 -11.37 -4.79
CA SER A 620 -29.82 -12.07 -3.59
C SER A 620 -30.53 -11.63 -2.30
N ARG A 621 -31.55 -10.76 -2.41
CA ARG A 621 -32.33 -10.28 -1.26
C ARG A 621 -33.13 -11.45 -0.66
N THR A 622 -33.08 -11.59 0.67
CA THR A 622 -33.75 -12.68 1.41
C THR A 622 -34.75 -12.19 2.47
N PHE A 623 -34.84 -10.86 2.67
CA PHE A 623 -35.74 -10.21 3.61
C PHE A 623 -36.27 -8.90 3.02
N GLY A 624 -37.46 -8.46 3.44
CA GLY A 624 -38.13 -7.27 2.88
C GLY A 624 -38.99 -7.57 1.65
N ASP A 625 -39.34 -6.53 0.87
CA ASP A 625 -39.99 -6.70 -0.44
C ASP A 625 -38.93 -7.03 -1.49
N THR A 626 -38.95 -8.26 -1.99
CA THR A 626 -38.02 -8.75 -3.01
C THR A 626 -38.61 -8.67 -4.42
N SER A 627 -39.74 -8.00 -4.62
CA SER A 627 -40.25 -7.81 -5.98
C SER A 627 -39.31 -6.93 -6.82
N TRP A 628 -39.29 -7.17 -8.13
CA TRP A 628 -38.59 -6.32 -9.08
C TRP A 628 -39.20 -6.39 -10.48
N SER A 629 -38.99 -5.33 -11.27
CA SER A 629 -39.36 -5.29 -12.69
C SER A 629 -38.26 -4.65 -13.54
N LEU A 630 -37.84 -5.35 -14.60
CA LEU A 630 -36.98 -4.79 -15.63
C LEU A 630 -37.84 -4.29 -16.79
N ASN A 631 -37.78 -2.98 -17.04
CA ASN A 631 -38.50 -2.33 -18.13
C ASN A 631 -37.52 -1.80 -19.19
N ALA A 632 -37.95 -1.65 -20.43
CA ALA A 632 -37.16 -1.02 -21.48
C ALA A 632 -37.98 -0.13 -22.41
N GLN A 633 -37.30 0.83 -23.04
CA GLN A 633 -37.81 1.69 -24.10
C GLN A 633 -36.75 1.96 -25.17
N VAL A 634 -37.18 2.38 -26.36
CA VAL A 634 -36.32 2.67 -27.50
C VAL A 634 -36.42 4.14 -27.88
N SER A 635 -35.28 4.78 -28.16
CA SER A 635 -35.24 6.14 -28.70
C SER A 635 -35.64 6.18 -30.18
N ASP A 636 -36.08 7.32 -30.68
CA ASP A 636 -36.26 7.48 -32.14
C ASP A 636 -34.90 7.21 -32.84
N LEU A 637 -34.92 6.47 -33.94
CA LEU A 637 -33.72 6.08 -34.68
C LEU A 637 -33.35 7.17 -35.68
N LYS A 638 -32.06 7.46 -35.86
CA LYS A 638 -31.56 8.60 -36.65
C LYS A 638 -30.47 8.21 -37.64
N ASP A 639 -30.46 8.90 -38.79
CA ASP A 639 -29.38 8.88 -39.77
C ASP A 639 -29.22 10.30 -40.36
N GLY A 640 -28.20 11.02 -39.92
CA GLY A 640 -28.08 12.46 -40.18
C GLY A 640 -29.31 13.23 -39.67
N SER A 641 -30.03 13.89 -40.57
CA SER A 641 -31.30 14.59 -40.26
C SER A 641 -32.55 13.70 -40.38
N ALA A 642 -32.43 12.49 -40.95
CA ALA A 642 -33.55 11.57 -41.09
C ALA A 642 -33.88 10.94 -39.72
N THR A 643 -35.17 10.81 -39.41
CA THR A 643 -35.64 10.26 -38.13
C THR A 643 -36.74 9.22 -38.36
N LEU A 644 -36.57 8.03 -37.78
CA LEU A 644 -37.52 6.93 -37.72
C LEU A 644 -38.05 6.79 -36.28
N ALA A 645 -39.34 7.05 -36.08
CA ALA A 645 -39.91 7.04 -34.73
C ALA A 645 -39.87 5.64 -34.07
N ALA A 646 -39.47 5.58 -32.80
CA ALA A 646 -39.35 4.36 -32.01
C ALA A 646 -40.66 3.59 -31.86
N LYS A 647 -41.79 4.26 -32.09
CA LYS A 647 -43.12 3.62 -32.06
C LYS A 647 -43.24 2.47 -33.05
N TYR A 648 -42.41 2.43 -34.10
CA TYR A 648 -42.42 1.39 -35.12
C TYR A 648 -41.67 0.12 -34.69
N VAL A 649 -41.03 0.11 -33.52
CA VAL A 649 -40.39 -1.07 -32.94
C VAL A 649 -41.35 -1.71 -31.94
N GLY A 650 -41.58 -3.01 -32.08
CA GLY A 650 -42.23 -3.88 -31.09
C GLY A 650 -41.28 -4.98 -30.60
N TRP A 651 -41.75 -5.78 -29.65
CA TRP A 651 -40.98 -6.92 -29.15
C TRP A 651 -41.81 -8.08 -28.60
N VAL A 652 -41.16 -9.22 -28.41
CA VAL A 652 -41.68 -10.37 -27.66
C VAL A 652 -40.64 -10.77 -26.60
N PRO A 653 -40.85 -10.43 -25.31
CA PRO A 653 -39.98 -10.85 -24.21
C PRO A 653 -39.92 -12.37 -24.02
N LYS A 654 -38.78 -12.88 -23.54
CA LYS A 654 -38.55 -14.29 -23.22
C LYS A 654 -37.58 -14.48 -22.06
N ILE A 655 -37.75 -15.56 -21.30
CA ILE A 655 -36.74 -16.04 -20.36
C ILE A 655 -35.79 -16.96 -21.12
N VAL A 656 -34.52 -16.57 -21.20
CA VAL A 656 -33.44 -17.30 -21.87
C VAL A 656 -32.88 -18.38 -20.95
N VAL A 657 -32.69 -18.04 -19.66
CA VAL A 657 -32.32 -18.99 -18.59
C VAL A 657 -33.18 -18.69 -17.37
N ALA A 658 -33.87 -19.71 -16.86
CA ALA A 658 -34.73 -19.56 -15.69
C ALA A 658 -33.91 -19.46 -14.40
N GLY A 659 -34.33 -18.57 -13.50
CA GLY A 659 -33.75 -18.37 -12.16
C GLY A 659 -34.39 -17.15 -11.50
N GLY A 660 -34.09 -16.91 -10.21
CA GLY A 660 -34.55 -15.71 -9.50
C GLY A 660 -36.07 -15.44 -9.51
N GLY A 661 -36.90 -16.47 -9.78
CA GLY A 661 -38.35 -16.34 -9.99
C GLY A 661 -38.79 -15.44 -11.15
N ALA A 662 -37.90 -15.17 -12.13
CA ALA A 662 -38.18 -14.26 -13.24
C ALA A 662 -39.26 -14.79 -14.20
N ASN A 663 -40.17 -13.90 -14.60
CA ASN A 663 -41.23 -14.12 -15.59
C ASN A 663 -41.11 -13.09 -16.72
N ALA A 664 -41.27 -13.54 -17.97
CA ALA A 664 -41.22 -12.65 -19.14
C ALA A 664 -42.42 -11.69 -19.18
N GLY A 665 -42.19 -10.46 -19.64
CA GLY A 665 -43.21 -9.46 -19.86
C GLY A 665 -44.13 -9.78 -21.06
N ALA A 666 -45.18 -8.98 -21.23
CA ALA A 666 -46.12 -9.15 -22.34
C ALA A 666 -45.53 -8.69 -23.68
N ALA A 667 -45.93 -9.37 -24.77
CA ALA A 667 -45.58 -8.97 -26.12
C ALA A 667 -46.19 -7.59 -26.48
N VAL A 668 -45.43 -6.77 -27.21
CA VAL A 668 -45.82 -5.42 -27.63
C VAL A 668 -45.73 -5.32 -29.15
N ALA A 669 -46.85 -5.04 -29.80
CA ALA A 669 -46.89 -4.87 -31.25
C ALA A 669 -46.20 -3.56 -31.69
N ASN A 670 -45.65 -3.56 -32.91
CA ASN A 670 -45.17 -2.33 -33.54
C ASN A 670 -46.33 -1.37 -33.86
N GLY A 671 -46.07 -0.08 -33.76
CA GLY A 671 -47.06 0.99 -33.91
C GLY A 671 -47.44 1.35 -35.34
N TYR A 672 -47.13 0.53 -36.36
CA TYR A 672 -47.46 0.82 -37.76
C TYR A 672 -48.97 0.97 -37.97
N SER A 673 -49.78 0.08 -37.39
CA SER A 673 -51.24 0.09 -37.45
C SER A 673 -51.91 0.88 -36.30
N GLY A 674 -51.11 1.57 -35.47
CA GLY A 674 -51.56 2.27 -34.25
C GLY A 674 -50.84 1.78 -32.99
N GLY A 675 -50.74 2.63 -31.96
CA GLY A 675 -50.04 2.35 -30.70
C GLY A 675 -48.67 3.05 -30.58
N THR A 676 -48.04 2.92 -29.41
CA THR A 676 -46.75 3.59 -29.11
C THR A 676 -45.52 2.71 -29.26
N GLY A 677 -45.68 1.41 -29.54
CA GLY A 677 -44.57 0.46 -29.59
C GLY A 677 -43.68 0.56 -28.36
N LEU A 678 -42.35 0.52 -28.59
CA LEU A 678 -41.34 0.72 -27.56
C LEU A 678 -40.91 2.18 -27.35
N ARG A 679 -41.60 3.16 -27.94
CA ARG A 679 -41.36 4.59 -27.63
C ARG A 679 -41.64 4.93 -26.17
N THR A 680 -42.44 4.11 -25.51
CA THR A 680 -42.79 4.22 -24.09
C THR A 680 -42.24 3.00 -23.37
N SER A 681 -41.79 3.14 -22.12
CA SER A 681 -41.31 2.04 -21.29
C SER A 681 -42.29 0.88 -21.19
N ARG A 682 -41.80 -0.34 -21.42
CA ARG A 682 -42.53 -1.62 -21.38
C ARG A 682 -41.76 -2.64 -20.57
N THR A 683 -42.47 -3.50 -19.86
CA THR A 683 -41.86 -4.54 -19.04
C THR A 683 -41.26 -5.64 -19.89
N LEU A 684 -39.97 -5.93 -19.64
CA LEU A 684 -39.22 -7.03 -20.22
C LEU A 684 -39.33 -8.28 -19.34
N ALA A 685 -39.15 -8.13 -18.03
CA ALA A 685 -39.24 -9.22 -17.06
C ALA A 685 -39.61 -8.73 -15.65
N THR A 686 -40.12 -9.63 -14.82
CA THR A 686 -40.51 -9.35 -13.42
C THR A 686 -40.24 -10.54 -12.52
N ALA A 687 -40.06 -10.30 -11.22
CA ALA A 687 -40.25 -11.32 -10.20
C ALA A 687 -41.14 -10.78 -9.07
N GLY A 688 -42.01 -11.65 -8.54
CA GLY A 688 -42.90 -11.32 -7.42
C GLY A 688 -42.18 -11.42 -6.07
N ASN A 689 -42.70 -10.73 -5.07
CA ASN A 689 -42.15 -10.77 -3.72
C ASN A 689 -42.12 -12.21 -3.16
N GLY A 690 -41.02 -12.59 -2.49
CA GLY A 690 -40.81 -13.93 -1.94
C GLY A 690 -40.29 -14.96 -2.97
N HIS A 691 -39.83 -14.51 -4.14
CA HIS A 691 -39.17 -15.42 -5.09
C HIS A 691 -37.87 -15.99 -4.50
N ALA A 692 -37.44 -17.16 -5.00
CA ALA A 692 -36.15 -17.71 -4.61
C ALA A 692 -35.00 -16.81 -5.09
N PRO A 693 -33.96 -16.56 -4.27
CA PRO A 693 -32.76 -15.87 -4.72
C PRO A 693 -32.11 -16.60 -5.91
N GLY A 694 -31.49 -15.84 -6.81
CA GLY A 694 -30.76 -16.41 -7.93
C GLY A 694 -30.69 -15.52 -9.15
N THR A 695 -30.09 -16.03 -10.22
CA THR A 695 -29.85 -15.31 -11.47
C THR A 695 -30.73 -15.84 -12.60
N ALA A 696 -31.43 -14.95 -13.30
CA ALA A 696 -32.18 -15.25 -14.52
C ALA A 696 -31.52 -14.57 -15.73
N GLN A 697 -31.66 -15.16 -16.93
CA GLN A 697 -31.36 -14.46 -18.18
C GLN A 697 -32.64 -14.16 -18.95
N VAL A 698 -32.83 -12.92 -19.38
CA VAL A 698 -34.05 -12.45 -20.05
C VAL A 698 -33.70 -11.77 -21.37
N GLY A 699 -34.50 -11.91 -22.41
CA GLY A 699 -34.24 -11.28 -23.71
C GLY A 699 -35.53 -10.97 -24.45
N ALA A 700 -35.44 -10.46 -25.67
CA ALA A 700 -36.60 -10.23 -26.51
C ALA A 700 -36.29 -10.33 -28.00
N ASP A 701 -37.26 -10.78 -28.78
CA ASP A 701 -37.21 -10.71 -30.25
C ASP A 701 -37.86 -9.40 -30.69
N LEU A 702 -37.16 -8.62 -31.52
CA LEU A 702 -37.59 -7.30 -32.01
C LEU A 702 -38.21 -7.40 -33.40
N ASN A 703 -39.26 -6.61 -33.62
CA ASN A 703 -39.86 -6.43 -34.94
C ASN A 703 -40.05 -4.95 -35.29
N LEU A 704 -39.46 -4.52 -36.40
CA LEU A 704 -39.58 -3.18 -36.94
C LEU A 704 -40.49 -3.18 -38.17
N LYS A 705 -41.46 -2.26 -38.22
CA LYS A 705 -42.30 -2.02 -39.41
C LYS A 705 -42.63 -0.53 -39.57
N PHE A 706 -42.25 0.08 -40.69
CA PHE A 706 -42.40 1.53 -40.91
C PHE A 706 -42.74 1.89 -42.37
N PRO A 707 -43.41 3.04 -42.63
CA PRO A 707 -43.84 3.41 -43.98
C PRO A 707 -42.68 3.92 -44.85
N VAL A 708 -42.80 3.72 -46.18
CA VAL A 708 -41.78 4.15 -47.17
C VAL A 708 -41.52 5.66 -47.19
N SER A 709 -42.47 6.47 -46.72
CA SER A 709 -42.34 7.93 -46.67
C SER A 709 -41.27 8.42 -45.67
N VAL A 710 -40.79 7.56 -44.77
CA VAL A 710 -39.77 7.90 -43.77
C VAL A 710 -38.35 7.84 -44.34
N SER A 711 -38.09 6.99 -45.36
CA SER A 711 -36.77 6.86 -45.98
C SER A 711 -36.54 7.76 -47.20
N GLY A 712 -37.60 8.22 -47.87
CA GLY A 712 -37.46 8.86 -49.18
C GLY A 712 -36.78 7.94 -50.21
N ASP A 713 -36.06 8.53 -51.19
CA ASP A 713 -35.32 7.82 -52.25
C ASP A 713 -33.84 7.55 -51.90
N ALA A 714 -33.38 7.92 -50.69
CA ALA A 714 -31.99 7.77 -50.25
C ALA A 714 -31.78 6.50 -49.40
N ALA A 715 -30.58 5.93 -49.46
CA ALA A 715 -30.17 4.85 -48.56
C ALA A 715 -29.84 5.42 -47.18
N HIS A 716 -30.32 4.77 -46.12
CA HIS A 716 -30.16 5.21 -44.74
C HIS A 716 -29.64 4.12 -43.81
N ASN A 717 -28.79 4.51 -42.87
CA ASN A 717 -28.30 3.68 -41.77
C ASN A 717 -28.78 4.27 -40.44
N PHE A 718 -29.95 3.84 -39.96
CA PHE A 718 -30.57 4.39 -38.75
C PHE A 718 -30.00 3.78 -37.47
N TRP A 719 -29.73 4.64 -36.47
CA TRP A 719 -29.19 4.27 -35.16
C TRP A 719 -30.09 4.79 -34.04
N GLY A 720 -30.29 3.99 -32.99
CA GLY A 720 -31.06 4.39 -31.80
C GLY A 720 -30.63 3.58 -30.58
N GLU A 721 -31.09 3.99 -29.41
CA GLU A 721 -30.69 3.42 -28.13
C GLU A 721 -31.85 2.66 -27.48
N ILE A 722 -31.55 1.53 -26.84
CA ILE A 722 -32.47 0.83 -25.94
C ILE A 722 -32.07 1.17 -24.50
N THR A 723 -32.97 1.78 -23.74
CA THR A 723 -32.76 2.09 -22.32
C THR A 723 -33.48 1.06 -21.46
N TYR A 724 -32.77 0.43 -20.53
CA TYR A 724 -33.34 -0.47 -19.53
C TYR A 724 -33.45 0.23 -18.17
N THR A 725 -34.47 -0.11 -17.39
CA THR A 725 -34.70 0.41 -16.04
C THR A 725 -35.16 -0.73 -15.15
N LEU A 726 -34.35 -1.07 -14.16
CA LEU A 726 -34.71 -2.02 -13.11
C LEU A 726 -35.35 -1.25 -11.95
N LEU A 727 -36.54 -1.67 -11.54
CA LEU A 727 -37.32 -1.10 -10.44
C LEU A 727 -37.59 -2.13 -9.36
#